data_AF-A0A9Q0FRJ4-F1
#
_entry.id   AF-A0A9Q0FRJ4-F1
#
_cell.length_a   1.000
_cell.length_b   1.000
_cell.length_c   1.000
_cell.angle_alpha   90.00
_cell.angle_beta   90.00
_cell.angle_gamma   90.00
#
_symmetry.space_group_name_H-M   'P 1'
#
loop_
_entity.id
_entity.type
_entity.pdbx_description
1 polymer ?
#
loop_
_entity_poly.entity_id
_entity_poly.type
_entity_poly.pdbx_seq_one_letter_code
_entity_poly.pdbx_strand_id
1 'polypeptide(L)'
;MWRRCTAAKSALVAVVARNLGSTQNPKVVTHPYHLSSPCVSYQKVRFFSLPNQSEIEQQPPSLGWAPDGDDNSEADPFGSIFGQDDDTQLDRVSSPENRAHSSFGKFSTPEDGVQSSYGEFSPPGDGVQDSDGGFGEALTWKMDGEEEKEEGMEEGGVYEVDEEKLGTVLSFLQSGEDGSLDSIFRDLGLGLHEEFVLRVIESPGVPGQSLIRFSKWAVETKGDVVTTPVVDALVRAICGGELRRNVAYGLWDFVRDIGEKGNVELNVESLNMLIALFSRLGKGKAALEVFDKLPDLKCVPDSETYYCTIEALCKRSFYDWGLSVCEKMLDAGCLPDGERVGKIISWLCKGSKATDAHAVYVLAKKKNKLPPRSALNILIGSLCQKDETVKLAVDLVDDFPGDARKYAIKPFSSVIRGLCRIKDLDGAKDLLLKMIAKGPPPGNAIFNLVISSYSKSGDMKQAIEVLRLMESRGLKPDVYSYTVIMSGYVSGGQMEDACHILSEAKRNHSQLNPVTYHTLIRGYCKLEQFDKALELLAEMEEFGVQPKADEYNKLIQSLCLKALDWATAEKLLDEMKERGLHLNGITQGLIRAVKELEQEASGQRESIEVPTVLVDPRSNINLNPKVLGFFVIEECQEEKKKQGDMPNKEEFLKDHPYLFNKEVSRSDFPPDFFFGVATSAYQIEGACNEGGRGPSIWDAFTRREDTILDASNGDIAVDHYHRYKEDIELIAKLGFEAYRFSISWSRIFPDGWGTKINEEGVTFYNNIINTLLERGIQPYATLYHWDLPLHLEDSIGGWLNKDVAKYFGIYADACFASFGDRVKHWITINEPLQTSINGYETGIFAPGRCSSTEPYLAAHHQILAHATAVSIYRSKYKEKQGGQIGLGVDCEWAEPKSNKVEDKIAATRHLDFNLGWYLHPLYYGDYPEVMRETLAEKLPKFTEEEKALIRNSYDFLGINQYTARFIAHTTELPENHDFRSAQGVAIIEEWDGGEPIGERAASEWLYVCPWGLRNALVYISQRYNNPPLYVTENGIHLHVNPYYMMMMIRKIL
;
A
#
# COMPACT_ATOMS: atom_id res chain seq x y z
N MET A 1 27.46 18.13 -41.92
CA MET A 1 26.47 18.95 -41.19
C MET A 1 26.24 18.43 -39.76
N TRP A 2 27.32 18.09 -39.02
CA TRP A 2 27.24 17.27 -37.78
C TRP A 2 28.07 17.86 -36.61
N ARG A 3 28.19 19.20 -36.56
CA ARG A 3 28.86 19.96 -35.47
C ARG A 3 28.04 21.17 -34.99
N ARG A 4 26.72 21.17 -35.19
CA ARG A 4 25.81 22.24 -34.74
C ARG A 4 24.68 21.80 -33.79
N CYS A 5 24.50 20.49 -33.55
CA CYS A 5 23.42 20.00 -32.66
C CYS A 5 23.81 19.89 -31.17
N THR A 6 25.10 20.03 -30.83
CA THR A 6 25.58 19.89 -29.44
C THR A 6 25.23 21.07 -28.53
N ALA A 7 24.76 22.20 -29.07
CA ALA A 7 24.34 23.37 -28.29
C ALA A 7 22.84 23.37 -27.91
N ALA A 8 22.01 22.53 -28.56
CA ALA A 8 20.56 22.50 -28.29
C ALA A 8 20.17 21.60 -27.11
N LYS A 9 20.99 20.59 -26.76
CA LYS A 9 20.70 19.66 -25.65
C LYS A 9 20.71 20.32 -24.26
N SER A 10 21.43 21.42 -24.08
CA SER A 10 21.53 22.13 -22.79
C SER A 10 20.36 23.09 -22.51
N ALA A 11 19.56 23.45 -23.52
CA ALA A 11 18.41 24.36 -23.34
C ALA A 11 17.11 23.63 -22.99
N LEU A 12 16.92 22.39 -23.47
CA LEU A 12 15.67 21.64 -23.26
C LEU A 12 15.54 21.08 -21.83
N VAL A 13 16.68 20.73 -21.20
CA VAL A 13 16.72 20.22 -19.80
C VAL A 13 16.27 21.29 -18.78
N ALA A 14 16.40 22.58 -19.11
CA ALA A 14 15.96 23.68 -18.25
C ALA A 14 14.44 23.96 -18.30
N VAL A 15 13.71 23.41 -19.27
CA VAL A 15 12.27 23.65 -19.45
C VAL A 15 11.42 22.49 -18.88
N VAL A 16 11.88 21.25 -19.00
CA VAL A 16 11.16 20.08 -18.44
C VAL A 16 11.23 20.03 -16.91
N ALA A 17 12.26 20.61 -16.29
CA ALA A 17 12.44 20.68 -14.84
C ALA A 17 11.47 21.61 -14.10
N ARG A 18 10.41 22.14 -14.75
CA ARG A 18 9.42 23.03 -14.13
C ARG A 18 8.01 22.47 -13.95
N ASN A 19 7.65 21.33 -14.56
CA ASN A 19 6.23 20.95 -14.71
C ASN A 19 5.80 19.55 -14.20
N LEU A 20 6.67 18.76 -13.55
CA LEU A 20 6.29 17.46 -12.98
C LEU A 20 6.86 17.27 -11.56
N GLY A 21 6.16 17.83 -10.58
CA GLY A 21 6.33 17.51 -9.16
C GLY A 21 5.08 16.83 -8.63
N SER A 22 5.26 15.83 -7.74
CA SER A 22 4.24 14.88 -7.24
C SER A 22 3.74 13.88 -8.31
N THR A 23 3.44 12.62 -7.99
CA THR A 23 3.06 12.03 -6.69
C THR A 23 3.83 10.74 -6.35
N GLN A 24 4.13 10.56 -5.06
CA GLN A 24 4.28 9.24 -4.44
C GLN A 24 3.84 9.35 -2.97
N ASN A 25 2.93 8.46 -2.55
CA ASN A 25 2.46 8.33 -1.17
C ASN A 25 3.30 7.25 -0.42
N PRO A 26 3.11 7.00 0.90
CA PRO A 26 4.24 6.70 1.78
C PRO A 26 4.37 5.23 2.17
N LYS A 27 5.46 4.91 2.88
CA LYS A 27 5.76 3.56 3.38
C LYS A 27 5.27 3.29 4.79
N VAL A 28 4.66 2.11 4.91
CA VAL A 28 4.59 1.18 6.05
C VAL A 28 5.86 1.19 6.94
N VAL A 29 5.65 0.97 8.25
CA VAL A 29 6.70 0.55 9.21
C VAL A 29 6.46 -0.90 9.62
N THR A 30 7.54 -1.68 9.62
CA THR A 30 7.60 -3.11 9.92
C THR A 30 7.90 -3.40 11.39
N HIS A 31 7.39 -4.51 11.95
CA HIS A 31 8.17 -5.44 12.79
C HIS A 31 7.47 -6.82 12.87
N PRO A 32 8.17 -7.91 13.25
CA PRO A 32 7.88 -9.25 12.72
C PRO A 32 7.27 -10.22 13.74
N TYR A 33 6.43 -11.14 13.25
CA TYR A 33 6.11 -12.39 13.95
C TYR A 33 6.03 -13.56 12.96
N HIS A 34 6.71 -14.66 13.29
CA HIS A 34 6.52 -15.96 12.66
C HIS A 34 5.15 -16.52 13.04
N LEU A 35 4.34 -16.92 12.06
CA LEU A 35 3.30 -17.94 12.26
C LEU A 35 3.20 -18.85 11.03
N SER A 36 3.67 -20.07 11.20
CA SER A 36 3.13 -21.24 10.50
C SER A 36 1.79 -21.63 11.14
N SER A 37 0.85 -22.09 10.32
CA SER A 37 -0.43 -22.73 10.67
C SER A 37 -0.31 -23.84 11.75
N PRO A 38 -1.38 -24.30 12.44
CA PRO A 38 -2.79 -24.31 11.98
C PRO A 38 -3.88 -23.96 13.02
N CYS A 39 -5.15 -24.21 12.62
CA CYS A 39 -6.40 -23.97 13.33
C CYS A 39 -6.41 -24.33 14.84
N VAL A 40 -6.93 -23.40 15.65
CA VAL A 40 -7.58 -23.70 16.94
C VAL A 40 -8.87 -22.88 17.05
N SER A 41 -9.94 -23.52 17.52
CA SER A 41 -11.26 -22.92 17.67
C SER A 41 -11.31 -21.94 18.85
N TYR A 42 -12.04 -20.83 18.67
CA TYR A 42 -12.48 -20.00 19.80
C TYR A 42 -13.96 -19.62 19.66
N GLN A 43 -14.81 -20.34 20.40
CA GLN A 43 -16.14 -19.88 20.75
C GLN A 43 -16.03 -18.56 21.53
N LYS A 44 -16.84 -17.55 21.20
CA LYS A 44 -17.11 -16.43 22.11
C LYS A 44 -18.58 -16.46 22.54
N VAL A 45 -18.76 -16.81 23.81
CA VAL A 45 -20.05 -16.90 24.49
C VAL A 45 -20.75 -15.53 24.49
N ARG A 46 -22.00 -15.50 24.01
CA ARG A 46 -22.88 -14.34 24.17
C ARG A 46 -23.34 -14.25 25.63
N PHE A 47 -23.25 -13.07 26.24
CA PHE A 47 -24.03 -12.77 27.44
C PHE A 47 -25.37 -12.14 27.05
N PHE A 48 -26.43 -12.61 27.72
CA PHE A 48 -27.82 -12.18 27.51
C PHE A 48 -28.11 -10.81 28.13
N SER A 49 -29.01 -10.05 27.49
CA SER A 49 -29.98 -9.20 28.19
C SER A 49 -31.35 -9.41 27.54
N LEU A 50 -32.33 -9.83 28.33
CA LEU A 50 -33.63 -10.34 27.88
C LEU A 50 -34.65 -9.22 27.55
N PRO A 51 -35.68 -9.52 26.74
CA PRO A 51 -36.80 -8.63 26.47
C PRO A 51 -37.94 -8.80 27.49
N ASN A 52 -38.91 -7.88 27.48
CA ASN A 52 -40.26 -8.06 28.04
C ASN A 52 -41.26 -7.47 27.02
N GLN A 53 -42.17 -8.31 26.48
CA GLN A 53 -43.58 -8.47 26.88
C GLN A 53 -44.49 -7.40 26.22
N SER A 54 -45.70 -7.72 25.71
CA SER A 54 -46.54 -8.93 25.71
C SER A 54 -47.52 -8.86 24.49
N GLU A 55 -48.40 -9.80 24.10
CA GLU A 55 -49.35 -10.68 24.82
C GLU A 55 -49.84 -11.90 23.99
N ILE A 56 -50.26 -12.97 24.69
CA ILE A 56 -51.42 -13.87 24.45
C ILE A 56 -51.50 -14.59 23.07
N GLU A 57 -51.08 -15.85 22.96
CA GLU A 57 -51.85 -17.11 23.20
C GLU A 57 -53.00 -17.42 22.23
N GLN A 58 -52.85 -18.49 21.43
CA GLN A 58 -53.58 -19.76 21.66
C GLN A 58 -53.02 -20.93 20.81
N GLN A 59 -53.31 -22.15 21.26
CA GLN A 59 -52.68 -23.44 20.92
C GLN A 59 -53.78 -24.42 20.36
N PRO A 60 -53.55 -25.74 20.10
CA PRO A 60 -52.87 -26.39 18.97
C PRO A 60 -53.79 -27.52 18.40
N PRO A 61 -53.45 -28.83 18.25
CA PRO A 61 -52.24 -29.57 17.79
C PRO A 61 -52.58 -30.65 16.70
N SER A 62 -51.72 -31.69 16.59
CA SER A 62 -52.03 -33.11 16.26
C SER A 62 -51.71 -33.60 14.82
N LEU A 63 -51.33 -34.88 14.54
CA LEU A 63 -50.97 -36.05 15.37
C LEU A 63 -50.30 -37.17 14.51
N GLY A 64 -49.63 -38.15 15.13
CA GLY A 64 -49.32 -39.49 14.55
C GLY A 64 -47.83 -39.88 14.48
N TRP A 65 -47.33 -41.10 14.79
CA TRP A 65 -47.64 -42.23 15.72
C TRP A 65 -46.53 -43.31 15.46
N ALA A 66 -45.78 -43.89 16.42
CA ALA A 66 -46.09 -44.93 17.44
C ALA A 66 -45.72 -46.40 16.97
N PRO A 67 -45.67 -47.47 17.83
CA PRO A 67 -44.39 -48.08 18.27
C PRO A 67 -44.37 -49.67 18.42
N ASP A 68 -43.70 -50.21 19.46
CA ASP A 68 -43.65 -51.60 20.03
C ASP A 68 -42.54 -52.57 19.50
N GLY A 69 -41.91 -53.51 20.27
CA GLY A 69 -41.96 -53.88 21.71
C GLY A 69 -41.03 -55.08 22.11
N ASP A 70 -41.02 -55.45 23.41
CA ASP A 70 -40.75 -56.77 24.09
C ASP A 70 -39.35 -57.41 24.43
N ASP A 71 -39.11 -57.52 25.76
CA ASP A 71 -38.81 -58.69 26.65
C ASP A 71 -37.49 -59.55 26.79
N ASN A 72 -37.04 -59.60 28.08
CA ASN A 72 -36.69 -60.75 28.97
C ASN A 72 -35.29 -61.44 29.19
N SER A 73 -34.90 -61.43 30.48
CA SER A 73 -34.40 -62.51 31.40
C SER A 73 -32.96 -63.12 31.39
N GLU A 74 -32.29 -62.93 32.54
CA GLU A 74 -31.42 -63.84 33.36
C GLU A 74 -30.27 -64.71 32.76
N ALA A 75 -29.02 -64.47 33.24
CA ALA A 75 -28.26 -65.40 34.13
C ALA A 75 -26.80 -64.94 34.42
N ASP A 76 -26.38 -65.06 35.69
CA ASP A 76 -24.99 -64.89 36.21
C ASP A 76 -24.22 -66.25 36.09
N PRO A 77 -22.89 -66.46 36.40
CA PRO A 77 -22.21 -65.99 37.64
C PRO A 77 -20.67 -65.73 37.63
N PHE A 78 -20.17 -65.30 38.82
CA PHE A 78 -18.80 -65.32 39.38
C PHE A 78 -17.77 -64.19 39.05
N GLY A 79 -17.24 -63.56 40.11
CA GLY A 79 -15.76 -63.63 40.28
C GLY A 79 -14.91 -62.44 40.76
N SER A 80 -15.41 -61.56 41.63
CA SER A 80 -14.74 -61.03 42.85
C SER A 80 -13.21 -60.77 43.00
N ILE A 81 -12.93 -59.69 43.79
CA ILE A 81 -11.86 -59.50 44.83
C ILE A 81 -10.44 -59.10 44.34
N PHE A 82 -9.62 -58.21 44.98
CA PHE A 82 -9.65 -57.29 46.16
C PHE A 82 -9.17 -55.87 45.72
N GLY A 83 -8.95 -54.79 46.50
CA GLY A 83 -9.06 -54.39 47.94
C GLY A 83 -8.70 -52.88 48.05
N GLN A 84 -9.28 -52.07 48.96
CA GLN A 84 -8.73 -51.69 50.30
C GLN A 84 -7.36 -50.96 50.27
N ASP A 85 -7.08 -49.86 51.01
CA ASP A 85 -7.67 -49.31 52.26
C ASP A 85 -7.61 -47.75 52.37
N ASP A 86 -8.25 -47.23 53.42
CA ASP A 86 -8.34 -45.82 53.86
C ASP A 86 -7.16 -45.32 54.73
N ASP A 87 -7.10 -43.98 54.88
CA ASP A 87 -6.73 -43.19 56.07
C ASP A 87 -5.33 -43.26 56.76
N THR A 88 -4.75 -42.06 56.94
CA THR A 88 -4.09 -41.55 58.17
C THR A 88 -2.72 -42.17 58.60
N GLN A 89 -1.83 -41.55 59.41
CA GLN A 89 -1.72 -40.20 59.98
C GLN A 89 -0.28 -39.91 60.52
N LEU A 90 -0.02 -38.63 60.80
CA LEU A 90 0.73 -38.07 61.96
C LEU A 90 2.28 -38.16 62.10
N ASP A 91 2.79 -37.03 62.62
CA ASP A 91 3.78 -36.90 63.71
C ASP A 91 5.30 -37.12 63.47
N ARG A 92 6.24 -36.30 64.01
CA ARG A 92 6.15 -35.03 64.80
C ARG A 92 7.52 -34.37 65.05
N VAL A 93 7.49 -33.15 65.65
CA VAL A 93 8.54 -32.49 66.49
C VAL A 93 9.79 -31.95 65.75
N SER A 94 10.06 -30.63 65.72
CA SER A 94 10.45 -29.85 66.91
C SER A 94 10.35 -28.32 66.74
N SER A 95 9.90 -27.63 67.81
CA SER A 95 9.98 -26.17 68.01
C SER A 95 11.34 -25.75 68.63
N PRO A 96 11.71 -24.45 68.77
CA PRO A 96 11.04 -23.46 69.63
C PRO A 96 10.58 -22.19 68.87
N GLU A 97 9.44 -21.57 69.13
CA GLU A 97 8.95 -20.85 70.32
C GLU A 97 9.40 -19.37 70.48
N ASN A 98 8.39 -18.49 70.54
CA ASN A 98 8.31 -17.14 71.13
C ASN A 98 9.05 -15.94 70.47
N ARG A 99 8.50 -14.72 70.44
CA ARG A 99 7.11 -14.14 70.52
C ARG A 99 7.31 -12.66 70.08
N ALA A 100 6.59 -12.06 69.14
CA ALA A 100 5.15 -11.76 69.03
C ALA A 100 4.63 -10.70 70.03
N HIS A 101 3.75 -9.82 69.53
CA HIS A 101 2.49 -9.26 70.10
C HIS A 101 2.12 -8.00 69.28
N SER A 102 0.86 -7.63 69.00
CA SER A 102 -0.49 -8.25 69.05
C SER A 102 -1.42 -7.34 68.18
N SER A 103 -2.74 -7.50 68.01
CA SER A 103 -3.78 -8.32 68.66
C SER A 103 -5.06 -8.37 67.78
N PHE A 104 -5.90 -9.38 68.02
CA PHE A 104 -7.30 -9.44 67.56
C PHE A 104 -8.17 -8.30 68.14
N GLY A 105 -9.22 -7.93 67.40
CA GLY A 105 -10.21 -6.91 67.82
C GLY A 105 -11.29 -7.38 68.80
N LYS A 106 -12.30 -6.51 69.01
CA LYS A 106 -13.68 -6.86 69.39
C LYS A 106 -14.64 -5.64 69.33
N PHE A 107 -15.75 -5.83 68.62
CA PHE A 107 -17.14 -5.43 68.94
C PHE A 107 -17.59 -3.97 69.21
N SER A 108 -18.87 -3.76 68.86
CA SER A 108 -19.86 -2.74 69.32
C SER A 108 -20.08 -1.48 68.48
N THR A 109 -21.32 -1.34 68.01
CA THR A 109 -22.09 -0.11 67.69
C THR A 109 -22.56 0.57 69.00
N PRO A 110 -23.36 1.68 69.05
CA PRO A 110 -24.07 2.44 67.99
C PRO A 110 -23.95 4.00 68.12
N GLU A 111 -24.84 4.74 67.42
CA GLU A 111 -25.51 6.03 67.77
C GLU A 111 -24.69 7.14 68.51
N ASP A 112 -24.64 8.41 68.09
CA ASP A 112 -25.80 9.32 67.98
C ASP A 112 -25.43 10.72 67.41
N GLY A 113 -26.42 11.61 67.20
CA GLY A 113 -26.27 13.03 67.62
C GLY A 113 -25.56 14.08 66.74
N VAL A 114 -26.22 14.47 65.64
CA VAL A 114 -26.35 15.85 65.08
C VAL A 114 -26.00 17.04 66.04
N GLN A 115 -25.20 18.06 65.61
CA GLN A 115 -25.62 19.46 65.26
C GLN A 115 -24.49 20.54 65.18
N SER A 116 -24.65 21.49 64.22
CA SER A 116 -24.44 22.97 64.33
C SER A 116 -23.04 23.68 64.32
N SER A 117 -22.69 24.22 63.14
CA SER A 117 -22.61 25.68 62.79
C SER A 117 -21.44 26.64 63.15
N TYR A 118 -21.01 27.39 62.11
CA TYR A 118 -20.54 28.81 62.01
C TYR A 118 -19.53 29.45 63.00
N GLY A 119 -18.57 30.25 62.47
CA GLY A 119 -17.97 31.37 63.22
C GLY A 119 -16.54 31.81 62.84
N GLU A 120 -16.44 32.98 62.20
CA GLU A 120 -15.32 33.91 61.94
C GLU A 120 -14.07 33.91 62.88
N PHE A 121 -12.86 34.19 62.36
CA PHE A 121 -12.15 35.50 62.47
C PHE A 121 -10.75 35.53 61.76
N SER A 122 -10.21 36.74 61.54
CA SER A 122 -9.01 37.06 60.72
C SER A 122 -7.64 37.00 61.48
N PRO A 123 -6.59 37.76 61.09
CA PRO A 123 -5.43 37.34 60.29
C PRO A 123 -4.13 37.23 61.12
N PRO A 124 -2.92 37.21 60.50
CA PRO A 124 -2.12 38.44 60.57
C PRO A 124 -1.28 38.76 59.31
N GLY A 125 -0.77 39.99 59.23
CA GLY A 125 0.19 40.44 58.22
C GLY A 125 1.38 41.21 58.79
N ASP A 126 2.14 41.82 57.88
CA ASP A 126 3.12 42.91 58.01
C ASP A 126 4.48 42.72 58.73
N GLY A 127 5.55 42.98 57.95
CA GLY A 127 6.50 44.05 58.29
C GLY A 127 8.01 43.75 58.14
N VAL A 128 8.90 44.73 57.80
CA VAL A 128 8.70 46.12 57.33
C VAL A 128 10.07 46.77 56.93
N GLN A 129 10.06 47.92 56.20
CA GLN A 129 11.16 48.93 56.02
C GLN A 129 12.42 48.57 55.15
N ASP A 130 13.08 49.48 54.41
CA ASP A 130 12.79 50.91 54.06
C ASP A 130 13.64 51.43 52.86
N SER A 131 13.22 52.52 52.20
CA SER A 131 14.02 53.76 51.94
C SER A 131 13.49 54.65 50.78
N ASP A 132 13.67 55.97 50.92
CA ASP A 132 12.98 57.05 50.18
C ASP A 132 13.59 57.53 48.85
N GLY A 133 12.71 58.01 47.95
CA GLY A 133 12.66 59.45 47.61
C GLY A 133 13.34 60.00 46.34
N GLY A 134 12.58 60.73 45.51
CA GLY A 134 13.07 61.98 44.88
C GLY A 134 12.80 62.27 43.38
N PHE A 135 11.88 63.24 43.14
CA PHE A 135 11.93 64.33 42.12
C PHE A 135 12.07 64.11 40.59
N GLY A 136 11.35 64.95 39.83
CA GLY A 136 11.53 65.26 38.37
C GLY A 136 10.37 64.73 37.49
N GLU A 137 9.51 65.57 36.87
CA GLU A 137 9.73 66.33 35.62
C GLU A 137 9.91 65.43 34.36
N ALA A 138 9.23 65.61 33.21
CA ALA A 138 8.29 66.66 32.77
C ALA A 138 7.47 66.24 31.51
N LEU A 139 6.52 67.10 31.09
CA LEU A 139 5.94 67.24 29.73
C LEU A 139 5.20 66.00 29.16
N THR A 140 3.87 65.88 29.18
CA THR A 140 2.85 66.75 28.54
C THR A 140 3.25 67.44 27.23
N TRP A 141 2.61 67.01 26.13
CA TRP A 141 2.04 67.95 25.16
C TRP A 141 0.52 67.85 25.23
N LYS A 142 -0.09 68.78 25.98
CA LYS A 142 -1.42 69.28 25.64
C LYS A 142 -1.23 70.40 24.62
N MET A 143 -2.24 70.62 23.79
CA MET A 143 -2.98 71.89 23.62
C MET A 143 -4.07 71.56 22.57
N ASP A 144 -5.34 71.63 22.95
CA ASP A 144 -6.20 72.81 22.75
C ASP A 144 -6.40 73.05 21.24
N GLY A 145 -7.58 72.88 20.65
CA GLY A 145 -8.92 72.88 21.22
C GLY A 145 -9.72 73.97 20.52
N GLU A 146 -10.64 73.57 19.64
CA GLU A 146 -11.69 74.44 19.12
C GLU A 146 -12.91 73.58 18.74
N GLU A 147 -14.09 74.10 19.05
CA GLU A 147 -15.37 73.41 19.00
C GLU A 147 -15.93 73.41 17.57
N GLU A 148 -16.65 72.36 17.16
CA GLU A 148 -17.90 72.60 16.45
C GLU A 148 -18.95 71.48 16.62
N LYS A 149 -19.84 71.73 17.57
CA LYS A 149 -21.28 71.43 17.59
C LYS A 149 -21.79 70.02 17.27
N GLU A 150 -22.40 69.44 18.30
CA GLU A 150 -23.54 68.55 18.19
C GLU A 150 -24.67 69.18 17.32
N GLU A 151 -25.21 68.40 16.38
CA GLU A 151 -26.66 68.40 16.16
C GLU A 151 -27.25 67.32 17.08
N GLY A 152 -28.31 67.63 17.81
CA GLY A 152 -28.68 66.90 19.03
C GLY A 152 -29.89 65.97 18.94
N MET A 153 -30.20 65.38 20.10
CA MET A 153 -31.35 64.51 20.42
C MET A 153 -31.27 63.09 19.83
N GLU A 154 -31.65 62.02 20.55
CA GLU A 154 -32.49 61.93 21.75
C GLU A 154 -31.84 61.18 22.94
N GLU A 155 -32.38 61.39 24.15
CA GLU A 155 -31.98 60.70 25.37
C GLU A 155 -32.39 59.22 25.35
N GLY A 156 -31.42 58.31 25.25
CA GLY A 156 -31.63 56.86 25.41
C GLY A 156 -31.79 56.46 26.87
N GLY A 157 -33.03 56.32 27.35
CA GLY A 157 -33.32 55.92 28.73
C GLY A 157 -32.79 54.53 29.10
N VAL A 158 -32.44 54.35 30.39
CA VAL A 158 -32.00 53.05 30.94
C VAL A 158 -33.12 52.01 30.78
N TYR A 159 -32.86 50.98 29.98
CA TYR A 159 -33.79 49.87 29.79
C TYR A 159 -33.70 48.89 30.97
N GLU A 160 -34.64 48.96 31.92
CA GLU A 160 -34.77 47.94 32.96
C GLU A 160 -35.23 46.61 32.34
N VAL A 161 -34.43 45.56 32.53
CA VAL A 161 -34.74 44.21 32.07
C VAL A 161 -35.82 43.61 32.96
N ASP A 162 -36.93 43.20 32.33
CA ASP A 162 -38.03 42.49 32.97
C ASP A 162 -37.61 41.04 33.32
N GLU A 163 -37.16 40.84 34.56
CA GLU A 163 -36.66 39.55 35.08
C GLU A 163 -37.75 38.44 35.07
N GLU A 164 -39.04 38.77 35.15
CA GLU A 164 -40.13 37.79 35.07
C GLU A 164 -40.26 37.24 33.63
N LYS A 165 -40.17 38.13 32.63
CA LYS A 165 -40.10 37.73 31.22
C LYS A 165 -38.79 37.01 30.88
N LEU A 166 -37.65 37.42 31.45
CA LEU A 166 -36.37 36.74 31.25
C LEU A 166 -36.43 35.29 31.78
N GLY A 167 -36.91 35.08 33.01
CA GLY A 167 -37.09 33.74 33.58
C GLY A 167 -38.03 32.86 32.75
N THR A 168 -39.11 33.43 32.22
CA THR A 168 -40.05 32.73 31.32
C THR A 168 -39.35 32.26 30.04
N VAL A 169 -38.61 33.15 29.36
CA VAL A 169 -37.86 32.83 28.13
C VAL A 169 -36.79 31.76 28.40
N LEU A 170 -36.03 31.88 29.50
CA LEU A 170 -34.99 30.91 29.85
C LEU A 170 -35.56 29.52 30.12
N SER A 171 -36.67 29.41 30.85
CA SER A 171 -37.31 28.11 31.14
C SER A 171 -37.73 27.36 29.86
N PHE A 172 -38.21 28.10 28.84
CA PHE A 172 -38.59 27.54 27.54
C PHE A 172 -37.36 27.14 26.70
N LEU A 173 -36.34 27.99 26.65
CA LEU A 173 -35.12 27.68 25.90
C LEU A 173 -34.35 26.48 26.50
N GLN A 174 -34.48 26.25 27.82
CA GLN A 174 -33.94 25.09 28.54
C GLN A 174 -34.79 23.81 28.38
N SER A 175 -36.12 23.91 28.25
CA SER A 175 -36.99 22.72 28.09
C SER A 175 -36.87 22.06 26.71
N GLY A 176 -36.58 22.84 25.67
CA GLY A 176 -36.26 22.34 24.33
C GLY A 176 -37.46 21.85 23.52
N GLU A 177 -38.68 22.28 23.85
CA GLU A 177 -39.90 21.90 23.13
C GLU A 177 -39.95 22.53 21.72
N ASP A 178 -40.26 21.73 20.69
CA ASP A 178 -40.33 22.16 19.27
C ASP A 178 -41.63 22.94 18.92
N GLY A 179 -42.30 23.52 19.91
CA GLY A 179 -43.45 24.40 19.71
C GLY A 179 -43.06 25.70 18.98
N SER A 180 -44.04 26.35 18.36
CA SER A 180 -43.87 27.61 17.61
C SER A 180 -43.39 28.76 18.53
N LEU A 181 -42.06 28.87 18.68
CA LEU A 181 -41.36 29.98 19.35
C LEU A 181 -41.90 31.34 18.88
N ASP A 182 -42.14 31.45 17.58
CA ASP A 182 -42.65 32.65 16.90
C ASP A 182 -44.00 33.15 17.40
N SER A 183 -44.88 32.27 17.89
CA SER A 183 -46.17 32.69 18.48
C SER A 183 -46.00 33.06 19.95
N ILE A 184 -45.25 32.25 20.71
CA ILE A 184 -45.03 32.48 22.16
C ILE A 184 -44.32 33.82 22.38
N PHE A 185 -43.27 34.12 21.62
CA PHE A 185 -42.52 35.37 21.76
C PHE A 185 -43.27 36.60 21.22
N ARG A 186 -44.22 36.43 20.29
CA ARG A 186 -45.13 37.52 19.88
C ARG A 186 -46.17 37.82 20.96
N ASP A 187 -46.77 36.80 21.54
CA ASP A 187 -47.81 36.94 22.56
C ASP A 187 -47.25 37.51 23.89
N LEU A 188 -45.96 37.29 24.18
CA LEU A 188 -45.27 37.84 25.36
C LEU A 188 -44.96 39.34 25.30
N GLY A 189 -45.08 39.99 24.14
CA GLY A 189 -44.83 41.44 24.00
C GLY A 189 -43.41 41.87 24.39
N LEU A 190 -42.39 41.09 24.00
CA LEU A 190 -41.00 41.32 24.38
C LEU A 190 -40.43 42.59 23.73
N GLY A 191 -40.00 43.56 24.55
CA GLY A 191 -39.17 44.68 24.12
C GLY A 191 -37.76 44.20 23.80
N LEU A 192 -37.44 44.04 22.51
CA LEU A 192 -36.09 43.64 22.11
C LEU A 192 -35.11 44.82 22.22
N HIS A 193 -34.19 44.67 23.17
CA HIS A 193 -33.05 45.55 23.43
C HIS A 193 -31.78 44.67 23.54
N GLU A 194 -30.61 45.23 23.19
CA GLU A 194 -29.33 44.51 23.13
C GLU A 194 -29.00 43.78 24.45
N GLU A 195 -29.10 44.51 25.57
CA GLU A 195 -28.92 43.99 26.93
C GLU A 195 -29.79 42.76 27.25
N PHE A 196 -31.06 42.75 26.81
CA PHE A 196 -31.94 41.59 27.04
C PHE A 196 -31.46 40.35 26.29
N VAL A 197 -30.97 40.52 25.06
CA VAL A 197 -30.45 39.42 24.23
C VAL A 197 -29.12 38.90 24.77
N LEU A 198 -28.23 39.77 25.24
CA LEU A 198 -26.99 39.39 25.93
C LEU A 198 -27.28 38.54 27.18
N ARG A 199 -28.18 39.01 28.06
CA ARG A 199 -28.55 38.31 29.30
C ARG A 199 -29.14 36.91 29.04
N VAL A 200 -29.88 36.71 27.94
CA VAL A 200 -30.36 35.38 27.51
C VAL A 200 -29.22 34.48 27.02
N ILE A 201 -28.26 35.02 26.27
CA ILE A 201 -27.14 34.26 25.68
C ILE A 201 -26.10 33.85 26.74
N GLU A 202 -25.81 34.72 27.69
CA GLU A 202 -24.86 34.46 28.77
C GLU A 202 -25.43 33.57 29.90
N SER A 203 -26.74 33.30 29.88
CA SER A 203 -27.40 32.48 30.89
C SER A 203 -26.97 31.01 30.80
N PRO A 204 -26.46 30.41 31.90
CA PRO A 204 -25.98 29.02 31.89
C PRO A 204 -27.12 28.01 31.70
N GLY A 205 -26.79 26.86 31.12
CA GLY A 205 -27.70 25.73 30.96
C GLY A 205 -28.60 25.76 29.72
N VAL A 206 -28.57 26.82 28.92
CA VAL A 206 -29.32 26.88 27.65
C VAL A 206 -28.61 26.07 26.55
N PRO A 207 -29.28 25.14 25.84
CA PRO A 207 -28.69 24.43 24.71
C PRO A 207 -28.32 25.37 23.55
N GLY A 208 -27.13 25.18 22.96
CA GLY A 208 -26.65 26.03 21.86
C GLY A 208 -27.59 26.07 20.63
N GLN A 209 -28.36 25.01 20.38
CA GLN A 209 -29.37 25.01 19.32
C GLN A 209 -30.55 25.97 19.62
N SER A 210 -30.95 26.07 20.90
CA SER A 210 -31.97 27.01 21.38
C SER A 210 -31.46 28.45 21.26
N LEU A 211 -30.19 28.70 21.62
CA LEU A 211 -29.56 30.01 21.47
C LEU A 211 -29.50 30.47 20.00
N ILE A 212 -29.15 29.59 19.05
CA ILE A 212 -29.18 29.93 17.62
C ILE A 212 -30.61 30.21 17.14
N ARG A 213 -31.61 29.42 17.56
CA ARG A 213 -33.03 29.66 17.21
C ARG A 213 -33.51 31.02 17.74
N PHE A 214 -33.24 31.33 19.01
CA PHE A 214 -33.56 32.63 19.63
C PHE A 214 -32.88 33.80 18.90
N SER A 215 -31.60 33.66 18.58
CA SER A 215 -30.83 34.70 17.89
C SER A 215 -31.34 34.96 16.46
N LYS A 216 -31.79 33.92 15.72
CA LYS A 216 -32.46 34.09 14.42
C LYS A 216 -33.77 34.85 14.55
N TRP A 217 -34.63 34.47 15.50
CA TRP A 217 -35.89 35.18 15.77
C TRP A 217 -35.68 36.65 16.16
N ALA A 218 -34.62 36.95 16.94
CA ALA A 218 -34.28 38.33 17.31
C ALA A 218 -33.93 39.19 16.07
N VAL A 219 -33.11 38.65 15.13
CA VAL A 219 -32.81 39.32 13.85
C VAL A 219 -34.06 39.56 13.01
N GLU A 220 -34.95 38.56 12.91
CA GLU A 220 -36.18 38.65 12.12
C GLU A 220 -37.20 39.64 12.71
N THR A 221 -37.20 39.81 14.04
CA THR A 221 -38.14 40.70 14.74
C THR A 221 -37.63 42.14 14.81
N LYS A 222 -36.33 42.36 15.05
CA LYS A 222 -35.73 43.70 15.13
C LYS A 222 -34.22 43.62 14.84
N GLY A 223 -33.85 43.75 13.56
CA GLY A 223 -32.50 43.53 13.06
C GLY A 223 -31.38 44.30 13.78
N ASP A 224 -31.65 45.52 14.24
CA ASP A 224 -30.67 46.40 14.90
C ASP A 224 -30.27 45.94 16.32
N VAL A 225 -30.90 44.89 16.87
CA VAL A 225 -30.65 44.40 18.24
C VAL A 225 -29.49 43.39 18.30
N VAL A 226 -29.15 42.76 17.17
CA VAL A 226 -28.05 41.79 17.12
C VAL A 226 -26.78 42.50 16.66
N THR A 227 -26.03 42.99 17.63
CA THR A 227 -24.78 43.74 17.48
C THR A 227 -23.55 42.81 17.52
N THR A 228 -22.35 43.36 17.28
CA THR A 228 -21.08 42.61 17.40
C THR A 228 -20.89 41.97 18.80
N PRO A 229 -21.12 42.67 19.94
CA PRO A 229 -21.13 42.04 21.27
C PRO A 229 -22.04 40.82 21.39
N VAL A 230 -23.25 40.86 20.82
CA VAL A 230 -24.22 39.76 20.84
C VAL A 230 -23.71 38.54 20.08
N VAL A 231 -23.13 38.74 18.89
CA VAL A 231 -22.55 37.65 18.09
C VAL A 231 -21.33 37.05 18.79
N ASP A 232 -20.45 37.88 19.35
CA ASP A 232 -19.27 37.43 20.09
C ASP A 232 -19.65 36.64 21.36
N ALA A 233 -20.67 37.09 22.10
CA ALA A 233 -21.21 36.38 23.26
C ALA A 233 -21.78 35.01 22.85
N LEU A 234 -22.54 34.94 21.75
CA LEU A 234 -23.12 33.69 21.23
C LEU A 234 -22.03 32.69 20.83
N VAL A 235 -21.00 33.15 20.12
CA VAL A 235 -19.86 32.32 19.72
C VAL A 235 -19.09 31.82 20.95
N ARG A 236 -18.87 32.67 21.96
CA ARG A 236 -18.24 32.26 23.22
C ARG A 236 -19.04 31.22 23.98
N ALA A 237 -20.35 31.43 24.16
CA ALA A 237 -21.24 30.50 24.86
C ALA A 237 -21.26 29.11 24.19
N ILE A 238 -21.35 29.05 22.86
CA ILE A 238 -21.44 27.79 22.12
C ILE A 238 -20.08 27.08 21.99
N CYS A 239 -18.98 27.82 21.76
CA CYS A 239 -17.65 27.20 21.66
C CYS A 239 -17.11 26.68 23.01
N GLY A 240 -17.60 27.24 24.12
CA GLY A 240 -17.33 26.77 25.49
C GLY A 240 -18.19 25.59 25.94
N GLY A 241 -19.34 25.35 25.29
CA GLY A 241 -20.32 24.33 25.67
C GLY A 241 -20.11 22.92 25.07
N GLU A 242 -21.19 22.14 25.02
CA GLU A 242 -21.17 20.77 24.48
C GLU A 242 -20.83 20.72 22.98
N LEU A 243 -19.85 19.86 22.65
CA LEU A 243 -19.33 19.65 21.29
C LEU A 243 -20.29 18.85 20.39
N ARG A 244 -21.37 19.48 19.90
CA ARG A 244 -22.30 18.86 18.94
C ARG A 244 -22.11 19.40 17.52
N ARG A 245 -21.98 18.48 16.54
CA ARG A 245 -21.69 18.80 15.13
C ARG A 245 -22.74 19.74 14.52
N ASN A 246 -24.02 19.43 14.69
CA ASN A 246 -25.14 20.21 14.14
C ASN A 246 -25.13 21.66 14.64
N VAL A 247 -24.83 21.87 15.93
CA VAL A 247 -24.76 23.21 16.53
C VAL A 247 -23.60 24.02 15.93
N ALA A 248 -22.45 23.41 15.68
CA ALA A 248 -21.30 24.11 15.07
C ALA A 248 -21.57 24.58 13.63
N TYR A 249 -22.23 23.76 12.80
CA TYR A 249 -22.65 24.20 11.46
C TYR A 249 -23.76 25.25 11.53
N GLY A 250 -24.78 25.06 12.38
CA GLY A 250 -25.87 26.03 12.54
C GLY A 250 -25.41 27.40 13.08
N LEU A 251 -24.36 27.43 13.90
CA LEU A 251 -23.70 28.66 14.34
C LEU A 251 -22.90 29.31 13.19
N TRP A 252 -22.15 28.53 12.41
CA TRP A 252 -21.45 29.07 11.24
C TRP A 252 -22.41 29.66 10.21
N ASP A 253 -23.49 28.94 9.88
CA ASP A 253 -24.52 29.44 8.98
C ASP A 253 -25.11 30.76 9.49
N PHE A 254 -25.43 30.86 10.79
CA PHE A 254 -25.94 32.09 11.40
C PHE A 254 -24.93 33.26 11.33
N VAL A 255 -23.66 33.03 11.65
CA VAL A 255 -22.60 34.04 11.61
C VAL A 255 -22.32 34.51 10.18
N ARG A 256 -22.28 33.58 9.22
CA ARG A 256 -22.13 33.90 7.78
C ARG A 256 -23.32 34.71 7.27
N ASP A 257 -24.55 34.27 7.55
CA ASP A 257 -25.77 34.94 7.08
C ASP A 257 -25.94 36.36 7.64
N ILE A 258 -25.37 36.66 8.82
CA ILE A 258 -25.33 38.02 9.41
C ILE A 258 -24.23 38.87 8.77
N GLY A 259 -23.01 38.32 8.67
CA GLY A 259 -21.86 39.07 8.13
C GLY A 259 -22.03 39.42 6.65
N GLU A 260 -22.59 38.51 5.84
CA GLU A 260 -22.86 38.77 4.41
C GLU A 260 -23.97 39.80 4.18
N LYS A 261 -24.89 39.99 5.14
CA LYS A 261 -25.90 41.07 5.08
C LYS A 261 -25.33 42.45 5.39
N GLY A 262 -24.12 42.54 5.93
CA GLY A 262 -23.39 43.79 6.17
C GLY A 262 -23.89 44.64 7.35
N ASN A 263 -24.82 44.13 8.16
CA ASN A 263 -25.41 44.85 9.30
C ASN A 263 -24.55 44.79 10.58
N VAL A 264 -23.58 43.87 10.66
CA VAL A 264 -22.76 43.63 11.85
C VAL A 264 -21.31 43.44 11.43
N GLU A 265 -20.38 44.14 12.09
CA GLU A 265 -18.94 43.89 11.91
C GLU A 265 -18.53 42.67 12.73
N LEU A 266 -17.97 41.63 12.09
CA LEU A 266 -17.55 40.41 12.77
C LEU A 266 -16.13 40.54 13.31
N ASN A 267 -15.90 39.95 14.48
CA ASN A 267 -14.61 40.00 15.17
C ASN A 267 -13.74 38.78 14.82
N VAL A 268 -12.45 39.00 14.53
CA VAL A 268 -11.52 37.93 14.10
C VAL A 268 -11.35 36.87 15.20
N GLU A 269 -11.39 37.27 16.48
CA GLU A 269 -11.31 36.36 17.62
C GLU A 269 -12.45 35.33 17.63
N SER A 270 -13.69 35.75 17.35
CA SER A 270 -14.86 34.87 17.26
C SER A 270 -14.75 33.89 16.09
N LEU A 271 -14.24 34.34 14.94
CA LEU A 271 -13.98 33.47 13.79
C LEU A 271 -12.84 32.48 14.06
N ASN A 272 -11.79 32.89 14.79
CA ASN A 272 -10.74 32.00 15.29
C ASN A 272 -11.29 30.93 16.25
N MET A 273 -12.22 31.29 17.14
CA MET A 273 -12.91 30.32 18.01
C MET A 273 -13.74 29.30 17.23
N LEU A 274 -14.40 29.70 16.14
CA LEU A 274 -15.11 28.78 15.23
C LEU A 274 -14.16 27.85 14.48
N ILE A 275 -13.04 28.35 13.96
CA ILE A 275 -11.99 27.52 13.32
C ILE A 275 -11.43 26.51 14.34
N ALA A 276 -11.19 26.92 15.59
CA ALA A 276 -10.75 26.04 16.68
C ALA A 276 -11.83 25.01 17.08
N LEU A 277 -13.11 25.38 17.08
CA LEU A 277 -14.24 24.46 17.29
C LEU A 277 -14.28 23.39 16.20
N PHE A 278 -14.18 23.78 14.92
CA PHE A 278 -14.08 22.83 13.82
C PHE A 278 -12.80 21.98 13.87
N SER A 279 -11.67 22.51 14.37
CA SER A 279 -10.47 21.71 14.64
C SER A 279 -10.71 20.65 15.72
N ARG A 280 -11.34 21.00 16.85
CA ARG A 280 -11.72 20.07 17.94
C ARG A 280 -12.69 18.98 17.45
N LEU A 281 -13.64 19.34 16.58
CA LEU A 281 -14.55 18.39 15.92
C LEU A 281 -13.90 17.61 14.75
N GLY A 282 -12.63 17.91 14.42
CA GLY A 282 -11.90 17.28 13.32
C GLY A 282 -12.52 17.54 11.94
N LYS A 283 -13.17 18.68 11.74
CA LYS A 283 -13.79 19.11 10.48
C LYS A 283 -12.91 20.14 9.76
N GLY A 284 -11.70 19.71 9.37
CA GLY A 284 -10.72 20.58 8.70
C GLY A 284 -11.26 21.29 7.43
N LYS A 285 -12.16 20.67 6.67
CA LYS A 285 -12.81 21.32 5.51
C LYS A 285 -13.71 22.51 5.91
N ALA A 286 -14.44 22.41 7.02
CA ALA A 286 -15.27 23.51 7.51
C ALA A 286 -14.43 24.62 8.15
N ALA A 287 -13.33 24.27 8.83
CA ALA A 287 -12.35 25.26 9.28
C ALA A 287 -11.74 26.05 8.10
N LEU A 288 -11.49 25.39 6.97
CA LEU A 288 -11.04 26.05 5.73
C LEU A 288 -12.14 26.91 5.08
N GLU A 289 -13.40 26.47 5.10
CA GLU A 289 -14.53 27.26 4.60
C GLU A 289 -14.68 28.59 5.36
N VAL A 290 -14.60 28.56 6.70
CA VAL A 290 -14.59 29.78 7.53
C VAL A 290 -13.41 30.68 7.16
N PHE A 291 -12.22 30.10 6.97
CA PHE A 291 -11.01 30.84 6.63
C PHE A 291 -11.08 31.50 5.24
N ASP A 292 -11.51 30.78 4.20
CA ASP A 292 -11.63 31.34 2.85
C ASP A 292 -12.77 32.37 2.73
N LYS A 293 -13.72 32.38 3.67
CA LYS A 293 -14.77 33.40 3.79
C LYS A 293 -14.39 34.66 4.57
N LEU A 294 -13.24 34.69 5.27
CA LEU A 294 -12.79 35.88 6.00
C LEU A 294 -12.74 37.18 5.16
N PRO A 295 -12.25 37.17 3.89
CA PRO A 295 -12.22 38.38 3.06
C PRO A 295 -13.62 38.91 2.72
N ASP A 296 -14.59 38.04 2.44
CA ASP A 296 -15.99 38.41 2.17
C ASP A 296 -16.62 39.07 3.41
N LEU A 297 -16.24 38.59 4.60
CA LEU A 297 -16.65 39.12 5.91
C LEU A 297 -15.82 40.34 6.37
N LYS A 298 -15.03 40.96 5.47
CA LYS A 298 -14.14 42.11 5.73
C LYS A 298 -13.10 41.88 6.84
N CYS A 299 -12.85 40.63 7.22
CA CYS A 299 -11.94 40.25 8.30
C CYS A 299 -10.53 39.95 7.75
N VAL A 300 -9.49 40.49 8.40
CA VAL A 300 -8.09 40.19 8.04
C VAL A 300 -7.58 39.01 8.88
N PRO A 301 -7.12 37.90 8.28
CA PRO A 301 -6.56 36.77 9.02
C PRO A 301 -5.31 37.15 9.84
N ASP A 302 -5.29 36.75 11.12
CA ASP A 302 -4.15 36.94 12.01
C ASP A 302 -3.30 35.64 12.13
N SER A 303 -2.21 35.69 12.90
CA SER A 303 -1.34 34.52 13.09
C SER A 303 -2.00 33.34 13.80
N GLU A 304 -3.04 33.58 14.59
CA GLU A 304 -3.85 32.53 15.23
C GLU A 304 -4.80 31.90 14.21
N THR A 305 -5.42 32.71 13.35
CA THR A 305 -6.26 32.24 12.23
C THR A 305 -5.50 31.25 11.35
N TYR A 306 -4.32 31.63 10.88
CA TYR A 306 -3.48 30.75 10.06
C TYR A 306 -3.11 29.47 10.81
N TYR A 307 -2.64 29.58 12.07
CA TYR A 307 -2.23 28.42 12.87
C TYR A 307 -3.39 27.43 13.11
N CYS A 308 -4.56 27.91 13.53
CA CYS A 308 -5.72 27.08 13.82
C CYS A 308 -6.27 26.38 12.57
N THR A 309 -6.28 27.05 11.41
CA THR A 309 -6.68 26.45 10.14
C THR A 309 -5.67 25.39 9.68
N ILE A 310 -4.36 25.67 9.73
CA ILE A 310 -3.30 24.70 9.41
C ILE A 310 -3.39 23.49 10.34
N GLU A 311 -3.58 23.70 11.65
CA GLU A 311 -3.75 22.62 12.61
C GLU A 311 -4.99 21.76 12.31
N ALA A 312 -6.13 22.37 12.01
CA ALA A 312 -7.38 21.67 11.68
C ALA A 312 -7.24 20.76 10.44
N LEU A 313 -6.51 21.22 9.43
CA LEU A 313 -6.23 20.48 8.20
C LEU A 313 -5.19 19.38 8.42
N CYS A 314 -4.07 19.70 9.07
CA CYS A 314 -2.99 18.76 9.32
C CYS A 314 -3.34 17.65 10.32
N LYS A 315 -4.23 17.89 11.29
CA LYS A 315 -4.81 16.85 12.17
C LYS A 315 -5.61 15.79 11.39
N ARG A 316 -6.04 16.09 10.16
CA ARG A 316 -6.77 15.18 9.26
C ARG A 316 -5.96 14.77 8.02
N SER A 317 -4.64 14.96 8.05
CA SER A 317 -3.73 14.65 6.95
C SER A 317 -4.01 15.39 5.64
N PHE A 318 -4.78 16.50 5.66
CA PHE A 318 -5.01 17.36 4.50
C PHE A 318 -3.81 18.32 4.30
N TYR A 319 -2.62 17.75 4.11
CA TYR A 319 -1.36 18.49 4.09
C TYR A 319 -1.22 19.46 2.91
N ASP A 320 -1.82 19.16 1.75
CA ASP A 320 -1.81 20.07 0.59
C ASP A 320 -2.65 21.33 0.81
N TRP A 321 -3.81 21.19 1.47
CA TRP A 321 -4.64 22.33 1.83
C TRP A 321 -4.01 23.12 2.98
N GLY A 322 -3.40 22.42 3.95
CA GLY A 322 -2.58 23.04 4.99
C GLY A 322 -1.39 23.82 4.41
N LEU A 323 -0.77 23.32 3.34
CA LEU A 323 0.30 24.00 2.60
C LEU A 323 -0.21 25.28 1.92
N SER A 324 -1.36 25.25 1.23
CA SER A 324 -1.93 26.46 0.63
C SER A 324 -2.21 27.55 1.66
N VAL A 325 -2.70 27.18 2.86
CA VAL A 325 -2.86 28.13 3.98
C VAL A 325 -1.50 28.58 4.55
N CYS A 326 -0.48 27.71 4.57
CA CYS A 326 0.89 28.11 4.92
C CYS A 326 1.46 29.13 3.92
N GLU A 327 1.25 28.97 2.61
CA GLU A 327 1.71 29.93 1.59
C GLU A 327 1.06 31.31 1.82
N LYS A 328 -0.27 31.35 1.98
CA LYS A 328 -1.00 32.57 2.36
C LYS A 328 -0.44 33.20 3.66
N MET A 329 -0.06 32.40 4.65
CA MET A 329 0.57 32.86 5.91
C MET A 329 1.98 33.45 5.68
N LEU A 330 2.78 32.87 4.77
CA LEU A 330 4.12 33.35 4.44
C LEU A 330 4.06 34.69 3.69
N ASP A 331 3.12 34.83 2.76
CA ASP A 331 2.88 36.06 1.98
C ASP A 331 2.38 37.21 2.86
N ALA A 332 1.42 36.94 3.76
CA ALA A 332 1.00 37.91 4.79
C ALA A 332 2.10 38.18 5.83
N GLY A 333 3.05 37.25 5.99
CA GLY A 333 4.11 37.30 7.00
C GLY A 333 3.62 37.08 8.44
N CYS A 334 2.37 36.66 8.66
CA CYS A 334 1.73 36.51 9.97
C CYS A 334 2.14 35.21 10.68
N LEU A 335 3.44 35.01 10.93
CA LEU A 335 3.93 33.82 11.61
C LEU A 335 3.52 33.77 13.10
N PRO A 336 3.07 32.60 13.62
CA PRO A 336 2.81 32.39 15.04
C PRO A 336 4.14 32.27 15.85
N ASP A 337 4.08 31.97 17.14
CA ASP A 337 5.27 31.76 17.99
C ASP A 337 6.15 30.57 17.55
N GLY A 338 7.35 30.46 18.12
CA GLY A 338 8.32 29.44 17.75
C GLY A 338 7.87 27.99 18.03
N GLU A 339 7.06 27.75 19.06
CA GLU A 339 6.54 26.40 19.35
C GLU A 339 5.52 25.98 18.28
N ARG A 340 4.58 26.88 17.97
CA ARG A 340 3.58 26.70 16.91
C ARG A 340 4.22 26.56 15.51
N VAL A 341 5.23 27.36 15.19
CA VAL A 341 6.05 27.18 13.98
C VAL A 341 6.70 25.79 13.97
N GLY A 342 7.18 25.30 15.11
CA GLY A 342 7.69 23.93 15.25
C GLY A 342 6.65 22.85 14.93
N LYS A 343 5.40 23.04 15.34
CA LYS A 343 4.27 22.14 15.03
C LYS A 343 3.94 22.17 13.53
N ILE A 344 3.88 23.35 12.92
CA ILE A 344 3.69 23.52 11.46
C ILE A 344 4.79 22.80 10.67
N ILE A 345 6.06 23.03 11.01
CA ILE A 345 7.20 22.33 10.38
C ILE A 345 7.07 20.82 10.54
N SER A 346 6.69 20.32 11.73
CA SER A 346 6.48 18.88 11.95
C SER A 346 5.30 18.31 11.15
N TRP A 347 4.23 19.06 10.93
CA TRP A 347 3.09 18.60 10.11
C TRP A 347 3.46 18.58 8.62
N LEU A 348 4.09 19.64 8.10
CA LEU A 348 4.57 19.68 6.71
C LEU A 348 5.60 18.57 6.42
N CYS A 349 6.49 18.27 7.36
CA CYS A 349 7.42 17.13 7.24
C CYS A 349 6.72 15.77 7.23
N LYS A 350 5.61 15.60 7.98
CA LYS A 350 4.75 14.38 7.89
C LYS A 350 4.05 14.28 6.53
N GLY A 351 3.63 15.41 5.97
CA GLY A 351 3.07 15.51 4.61
C GLY A 351 4.10 15.43 3.47
N SER A 352 5.37 15.10 3.74
CA SER A 352 6.47 15.06 2.74
C SER A 352 6.77 16.40 2.03
N LYS A 353 6.34 17.53 2.62
CA LYS A 353 6.51 18.93 2.17
C LYS A 353 7.75 19.58 2.78
N ALA A 354 8.90 18.92 2.63
CA ALA A 354 10.15 19.32 3.30
C ALA A 354 10.71 20.67 2.83
N THR A 355 10.55 21.00 1.54
CA THR A 355 10.94 22.28 0.93
C THR A 355 10.19 23.46 1.55
N ASP A 356 8.90 23.26 1.80
CA ASP A 356 7.99 24.31 2.23
C ASP A 356 8.11 24.49 3.75
N ALA A 357 8.31 23.39 4.48
CA ALA A 357 8.74 23.41 5.87
C ALA A 357 10.10 24.15 6.06
N HIS A 358 11.01 24.06 5.08
CA HIS A 358 12.24 24.86 5.08
C HIS A 358 11.97 26.35 4.79
N ALA A 359 11.07 26.69 3.87
CA ALA A 359 10.66 28.08 3.64
C ALA A 359 10.04 28.72 4.90
N VAL A 360 9.18 27.99 5.61
CA VAL A 360 8.63 28.38 6.92
C VAL A 360 9.75 28.61 7.94
N TYR A 361 10.75 27.73 8.01
CA TYR A 361 11.92 27.92 8.88
C TYR A 361 12.70 29.20 8.54
N VAL A 362 12.99 29.46 7.26
CA VAL A 362 13.75 30.64 6.83
C VAL A 362 13.03 31.94 7.19
N LEU A 363 11.71 32.02 7.00
CA LEU A 363 10.94 33.20 7.40
C LEU A 363 10.89 33.34 8.93
N ALA A 364 10.74 32.24 9.67
CA ALA A 364 10.75 32.24 11.13
C ALA A 364 12.08 32.71 11.71
N LYS A 365 13.21 32.28 11.11
CA LYS A 365 14.56 32.78 11.41
C LYS A 365 14.67 34.29 11.15
N LYS A 366 14.18 34.78 9.99
CA LYS A 366 14.17 36.22 9.65
C LYS A 366 13.35 37.06 10.66
N LYS A 367 12.31 36.49 11.26
CA LYS A 367 11.46 37.15 12.28
C LYS A 367 11.86 36.81 13.74
N ASN A 368 13.03 36.22 13.98
CA ASN A 368 13.51 35.79 15.31
C ASN A 368 12.58 34.83 16.09
N LYS A 369 11.67 34.12 15.40
CA LYS A 369 10.74 33.14 15.99
C LYS A 369 11.26 31.71 15.82
N LEU A 370 12.40 31.40 16.44
CA LEU A 370 13.10 30.13 16.22
C LEU A 370 12.29 28.91 16.69
N PRO A 371 12.14 27.85 15.86
CA PRO A 371 11.44 26.63 16.26
C PRO A 371 12.27 25.74 17.19
N PRO A 372 11.62 24.84 17.96
CA PRO A 372 12.28 23.91 18.86
C PRO A 372 13.21 22.93 18.11
N ARG A 373 14.28 22.50 18.80
CA ARG A 373 15.29 21.57 18.27
C ARG A 373 14.71 20.26 17.75
N SER A 374 13.59 19.79 18.32
CA SER A 374 12.85 18.60 17.86
C SER A 374 12.32 18.78 16.43
N ALA A 375 11.71 19.93 16.12
CA ALA A 375 11.22 20.25 14.78
C ALA A 375 12.37 20.38 13.77
N LEU A 376 13.50 20.98 14.15
CA LEU A 376 14.69 21.06 13.28
C LEU A 376 15.28 19.67 12.97
N ASN A 377 15.33 18.77 13.95
CA ASN A 377 15.78 17.39 13.73
C ASN A 377 14.87 16.64 12.74
N ILE A 378 13.55 16.85 12.83
CA ILE A 378 12.55 16.28 11.91
C ILE A 378 12.72 16.86 10.50
N LEU A 379 12.88 18.19 10.39
CA LEU A 379 13.08 18.89 9.13
C LEU A 379 14.34 18.41 8.40
N ILE A 380 15.48 18.35 9.10
CA ILE A 380 16.75 17.86 8.53
C ILE A 380 16.61 16.38 8.12
N GLY A 381 15.95 15.56 8.93
CA GLY A 381 15.65 14.18 8.59
C GLY A 381 14.83 14.05 7.31
N SER A 382 13.79 14.88 7.15
CA SER A 382 12.90 14.91 5.98
C SER A 382 13.61 15.43 4.72
N LEU A 383 14.37 16.54 4.82
CA LEU A 383 15.17 17.09 3.73
C LEU A 383 16.27 16.12 3.26
N CYS A 384 16.77 15.24 4.13
CA CYS A 384 17.73 14.20 3.74
C CYS A 384 17.10 12.99 3.02
N GLN A 385 15.77 12.91 2.88
CA GLN A 385 15.10 11.81 2.16
C GLN A 385 15.14 11.99 0.64
N LYS A 386 15.04 13.23 0.14
CA LYS A 386 15.14 13.55 -1.30
C LYS A 386 16.53 14.11 -1.61
N ASP A 387 17.04 13.83 -2.81
CA ASP A 387 18.42 14.17 -3.19
C ASP A 387 18.63 15.67 -3.46
N GLU A 388 17.63 16.32 -4.05
CA GLU A 388 17.64 17.75 -4.37
C GLU A 388 17.71 18.63 -3.10
N THR A 389 17.13 18.17 -2.00
CA THR A 389 16.99 18.93 -0.75
C THR A 389 18.14 18.73 0.24
N VAL A 390 19.09 17.83 -0.03
CA VAL A 390 20.23 17.56 0.87
C VAL A 390 21.05 18.82 1.15
N LYS A 391 21.22 19.72 0.16
CA LYS A 391 21.99 20.96 0.33
C LYS A 391 21.34 21.91 1.35
N LEU A 392 20.01 22.06 1.33
CA LEU A 392 19.27 22.83 2.33
C LEU A 392 19.45 22.25 3.75
N ALA A 393 19.61 20.94 3.85
CA ALA A 393 19.90 20.27 5.13
C ALA A 393 21.33 20.54 5.64
N VAL A 394 22.30 20.83 4.76
CA VAL A 394 23.65 21.29 5.16
C VAL A 394 23.58 22.68 5.78
N ASP A 395 22.88 23.62 5.13
CA ASP A 395 22.72 25.00 5.61
C ASP A 395 22.07 25.02 7.01
N LEU A 396 21.02 24.22 7.20
CA LEU A 396 20.36 24.00 8.49
C LEU A 396 21.27 23.45 9.60
N VAL A 397 22.26 22.63 9.26
CA VAL A 397 23.23 22.11 10.25
C VAL A 397 24.24 23.20 10.65
N ASP A 398 24.61 24.09 9.73
CA ASP A 398 25.43 25.24 10.05
C ASP A 398 24.71 26.35 10.84
N ASP A 399 23.37 26.31 10.89
CA ASP A 399 22.55 27.19 11.73
C ASP A 399 22.43 26.77 13.21
N PHE A 400 22.95 25.60 13.62
CA PHE A 400 22.90 25.20 15.04
C PHE A 400 23.78 26.11 15.91
N PRO A 401 23.25 26.73 16.98
CA PRO A 401 24.05 27.52 17.92
C PRO A 401 25.07 26.63 18.63
N GLY A 402 26.23 27.22 18.99
CA GLY A 402 27.44 26.48 19.36
C GLY A 402 27.25 25.37 20.39
N ASP A 403 26.54 25.64 21.49
CA ASP A 403 26.29 24.63 22.53
C ASP A 403 25.24 23.58 22.15
N ALA A 404 24.29 23.92 21.26
CA ALA A 404 23.34 22.94 20.73
C ALA A 404 24.01 21.97 19.75
N ARG A 405 25.02 22.45 19.00
CA ARG A 405 25.75 21.68 17.99
C ARG A 405 26.44 20.45 18.60
N LYS A 406 26.96 20.56 19.83
CA LYS A 406 27.60 19.47 20.61
C LYS A 406 26.72 18.22 20.81
N TYR A 407 25.39 18.35 20.71
CA TYR A 407 24.44 17.24 20.92
C TYR A 407 23.72 16.80 19.63
N ALA A 408 24.06 17.40 18.48
CA ALA A 408 23.34 17.22 17.21
C ALA A 408 23.75 15.98 16.40
N ILE A 409 24.04 14.84 17.05
CA ILE A 409 24.55 13.62 16.37
C ILE A 409 23.64 13.16 15.22
N LYS A 410 22.32 13.15 15.46
CA LYS A 410 21.33 12.69 14.46
C LYS A 410 21.30 13.60 13.20
N PRO A 411 21.16 14.94 13.31
CA PRO A 411 21.31 15.85 12.17
C PRO A 411 22.58 15.62 11.33
N PHE A 412 23.77 15.65 11.95
CA PHE A 412 25.03 15.47 11.22
C PHE A 412 25.08 14.10 10.51
N SER A 413 24.64 13.02 11.18
CA SER A 413 24.57 11.68 10.58
C SER A 413 23.64 11.61 9.37
N SER A 414 22.45 12.22 9.45
CA SER A 414 21.48 12.25 8.35
C SER A 414 22.02 13.01 7.14
N VAL A 415 22.65 14.17 7.36
CA VAL A 415 23.18 14.99 6.26
C VAL A 415 24.41 14.34 5.62
N ILE A 416 25.36 13.80 6.40
CA ILE A 416 26.50 13.05 5.84
C ILE A 416 26.01 11.86 5.01
N ARG A 417 24.96 11.15 5.44
CA ARG A 417 24.33 10.07 4.66
C ARG A 417 23.67 10.58 3.38
N GLY A 418 23.01 11.74 3.42
CA GLY A 418 22.47 12.40 2.23
C GLY A 418 23.55 12.77 1.22
N LEU A 419 24.63 13.42 1.68
CA LEU A 419 25.78 13.83 0.85
C LEU A 419 26.47 12.63 0.20
N CYS A 420 26.73 11.57 0.97
CA CYS A 420 27.24 10.31 0.47
C CYS A 420 26.34 9.67 -0.60
N ARG A 421 25.01 9.81 -0.48
CA ARG A 421 24.04 9.27 -1.45
C ARG A 421 24.04 10.06 -2.76
N ILE A 422 24.11 11.39 -2.71
CA ILE A 422 24.19 12.26 -3.90
C ILE A 422 25.61 12.31 -4.53
N LYS A 423 26.58 11.56 -3.97
CA LYS A 423 28.00 11.54 -4.36
C LYS A 423 28.74 12.87 -4.19
N ASP A 424 28.27 13.74 -3.29
CA ASP A 424 28.98 14.95 -2.86
C ASP A 424 29.97 14.58 -1.74
N LEU A 425 31.08 13.96 -2.14
CA LEU A 425 32.06 13.37 -1.21
C LEU A 425 32.93 14.43 -0.52
N ASP A 426 33.25 15.52 -1.22
CA ASP A 426 33.95 16.66 -0.67
C ASP A 426 33.08 17.33 0.42
N GLY A 427 31.80 17.60 0.12
CA GLY A 427 30.86 18.12 1.12
C GLY A 427 30.68 17.18 2.32
N ALA A 428 30.67 15.86 2.11
CA ALA A 428 30.61 14.88 3.19
C ALA A 428 31.87 14.90 4.07
N LYS A 429 33.06 15.05 3.48
CA LYS A 429 34.34 15.17 4.19
C LYS A 429 34.43 16.48 4.97
N ASP A 430 34.04 17.60 4.35
CA ASP A 430 33.99 18.91 5.00
C ASP A 430 33.02 18.92 6.19
N LEU A 431 31.85 18.30 6.04
CA LEU A 431 30.89 18.19 7.15
C LEU A 431 31.40 17.28 8.29
N LEU A 432 32.14 16.22 7.97
CA LEU A 432 32.83 15.39 8.97
C LEU A 432 33.94 16.18 9.69
N LEU A 433 34.72 17.01 8.98
CA LEU A 433 35.73 17.89 9.59
C LEU A 433 35.08 18.98 10.46
N LYS A 434 33.97 19.59 10.02
CA LYS A 434 33.14 20.50 10.84
C LYS A 434 32.60 19.80 12.10
N MET A 435 32.16 18.55 11.97
CA MET A 435 31.67 17.71 13.07
C MET A 435 32.77 17.48 14.12
N ILE A 436 34.01 17.17 13.68
CA ILE A 436 35.19 17.04 14.54
C ILE A 436 35.55 18.36 15.23
N ALA A 437 35.54 19.48 14.51
CA ALA A 437 36.06 20.75 15.01
C ALA A 437 35.11 21.51 15.94
N LYS A 438 33.79 21.42 15.69
CA LYS A 438 32.76 22.23 16.38
C LYS A 438 31.46 21.47 16.72
N GLY A 439 31.37 20.20 16.33
CA GLY A 439 30.16 19.39 16.47
C GLY A 439 30.24 18.33 17.56
N PRO A 440 29.36 17.32 17.51
CA PRO A 440 29.45 16.15 18.36
C PRO A 440 30.58 15.22 17.90
N PRO A 441 31.20 14.42 18.77
CA PRO A 441 32.25 13.48 18.37
C PRO A 441 31.70 12.44 17.38
N PRO A 442 32.28 12.29 16.17
CA PRO A 442 31.88 11.24 15.23
C PRO A 442 32.31 9.86 15.74
N GLY A 443 31.41 8.88 15.67
CA GLY A 443 31.72 7.47 15.92
C GLY A 443 32.06 6.71 14.63
N ASN A 444 32.57 5.48 14.77
CA ASN A 444 32.99 4.60 13.67
C ASN A 444 32.01 4.56 12.49
N ALA A 445 30.70 4.44 12.76
CA ALA A 445 29.68 4.37 11.72
C ALA A 445 29.66 5.57 10.74
N ILE A 446 30.08 6.77 11.17
CA ILE A 446 30.15 7.96 10.31
C ILE A 446 31.41 7.94 9.45
N PHE A 447 32.56 7.57 10.02
CA PHE A 447 33.80 7.37 9.26
C PHE A 447 33.63 6.26 8.21
N ASN A 448 33.09 5.10 8.61
CA ASN A 448 32.87 3.96 7.72
C ASN A 448 31.95 4.31 6.54
N LEU A 449 30.95 5.18 6.75
CA LEU A 449 30.05 5.67 5.71
C LEU A 449 30.76 6.54 4.66
N VAL A 450 31.61 7.46 5.11
CA VAL A 450 32.42 8.31 4.23
C VAL A 450 33.47 7.48 3.50
N ILE A 451 34.21 6.62 4.21
CA ILE A 451 35.18 5.67 3.64
C ILE A 451 34.52 4.77 2.58
N SER A 452 33.35 4.19 2.86
CA SER A 452 32.62 3.36 1.89
C SER A 452 32.20 4.13 0.63
N SER A 453 31.88 5.41 0.77
CA SER A 453 31.50 6.25 -0.37
C SER A 453 32.72 6.59 -1.25
N TYR A 454 33.87 6.90 -0.64
CA TYR A 454 35.13 7.07 -1.37
C TYR A 454 35.61 5.77 -2.04
N SER A 455 35.62 4.63 -1.34
CA SER A 455 35.96 3.33 -1.93
C SER A 455 35.08 2.96 -3.12
N LYS A 456 33.76 3.27 -3.07
CA LYS A 456 32.83 3.01 -4.19
C LYS A 456 33.00 3.96 -5.37
N SER A 457 33.58 5.14 -5.16
CA SER A 457 33.93 6.08 -6.24
C SER A 457 35.29 5.78 -6.89
N GLY A 458 36.13 4.96 -6.24
CA GLY A 458 37.48 4.63 -6.67
C GLY A 458 38.58 5.58 -6.15
N ASP A 459 38.24 6.64 -5.41
CA ASP A 459 39.23 7.52 -4.79
C ASP A 459 39.76 6.92 -3.47
N MET A 460 40.67 5.95 -3.64
CA MET A 460 41.33 5.26 -2.53
C MET A 460 42.25 6.17 -1.72
N LYS A 461 42.77 7.25 -2.33
CA LYS A 461 43.63 8.22 -1.65
C LYS A 461 42.84 8.95 -0.56
N GLN A 462 41.64 9.42 -0.89
CA GLN A 462 40.75 10.04 0.09
C GLN A 462 40.20 9.04 1.10
N ALA A 463 39.88 7.81 0.70
CA ALA A 463 39.45 6.75 1.62
C ALA A 463 40.49 6.46 2.73
N ILE A 464 41.78 6.35 2.37
CA ILE A 464 42.88 6.16 3.33
C ILE A 464 43.09 7.40 4.19
N GLU A 465 42.99 8.61 3.63
CA GLU A 465 43.11 9.85 4.42
C GLU A 465 42.06 9.90 5.55
N VAL A 466 40.82 9.50 5.26
CA VAL A 466 39.74 9.43 6.25
C VAL A 466 39.95 8.28 7.26
N LEU A 467 40.54 7.15 6.87
CA LEU A 467 40.95 6.08 7.80
C LEU A 467 42.03 6.58 8.78
N ARG A 468 43.10 7.23 8.29
CA ARG A 468 44.16 7.79 9.15
C ARG A 468 43.64 8.91 10.05
N LEU A 469 42.67 9.69 9.58
CA LEU A 469 41.97 10.69 10.40
C LEU A 469 41.19 10.02 11.55
N MET A 470 40.51 8.90 11.30
CA MET A 470 39.82 8.11 12.32
C MET A 470 40.80 7.59 13.39
N GLU A 471 41.93 7.00 12.98
CA GLU A 471 42.99 6.52 13.89
C GLU A 471 43.58 7.65 14.73
N SER A 472 43.86 8.81 14.12
CA SER A 472 44.41 10.00 14.81
C SER A 472 43.50 10.55 15.92
N ARG A 473 42.21 10.20 15.88
CA ARG A 473 41.20 10.58 16.89
C ARG A 473 41.09 9.55 18.02
N GLY A 474 41.88 8.47 18.01
CA GLY A 474 41.84 7.39 18.99
C GLY A 474 40.71 6.38 18.75
N LEU A 475 39.99 6.47 17.63
CA LEU A 475 39.03 5.46 17.22
C LEU A 475 39.78 4.32 16.54
N LYS A 476 39.56 3.08 17.00
CA LYS A 476 40.07 1.89 16.32
C LYS A 476 39.18 1.61 15.11
N PRO A 477 39.72 1.56 13.88
CA PRO A 477 39.00 1.01 12.75
C PRO A 477 38.55 -0.42 13.05
N ASP A 478 37.43 -0.82 12.48
CA ASP A 478 36.89 -2.17 12.61
C ASP A 478 37.20 -3.02 11.36
N VAL A 479 36.99 -4.33 11.44
CA VAL A 479 37.22 -5.27 10.33
C VAL A 479 36.42 -4.85 9.07
N TYR A 480 35.27 -4.20 9.24
CA TYR A 480 34.48 -3.65 8.14
C TYR A 480 35.19 -2.48 7.44
N SER A 481 35.81 -1.57 8.20
CA SER A 481 36.63 -0.44 7.70
C SER A 481 37.71 -0.93 6.74
N TYR A 482 38.48 -1.94 7.17
CA TYR A 482 39.54 -2.56 6.35
C TYR A 482 38.96 -3.26 5.12
N THR A 483 37.91 -4.07 5.29
CA THR A 483 37.26 -4.79 4.17
C THR A 483 36.73 -3.85 3.09
N VAL A 484 36.16 -2.71 3.48
CA VAL A 484 35.67 -1.67 2.55
C VAL A 484 36.80 -1.01 1.75
N ILE A 485 37.96 -0.80 2.37
CA ILE A 485 39.14 -0.24 1.70
C ILE A 485 39.78 -1.28 0.77
N MET A 486 39.92 -2.52 1.22
CA MET A 486 40.39 -3.64 0.39
C MET A 486 39.50 -3.83 -0.84
N SER A 487 38.17 -3.78 -0.68
CA SER A 487 37.21 -3.89 -1.78
C SER A 487 37.35 -2.77 -2.82
N GLY A 488 37.68 -1.56 -2.38
CA GLY A 488 37.98 -0.42 -3.26
C GLY A 488 39.26 -0.66 -4.08
N TYR A 489 40.37 -1.03 -3.43
CA TYR A 489 41.62 -1.35 -4.12
C TYR A 489 41.49 -2.53 -5.09
N VAL A 490 40.79 -3.61 -4.70
CA VAL A 490 40.46 -4.74 -5.57
C VAL A 490 39.63 -4.30 -6.78
N SER A 491 38.68 -3.38 -6.60
CA SER A 491 37.87 -2.85 -7.70
C SER A 491 38.71 -2.03 -8.69
N GLY A 492 39.71 -1.30 -8.20
CA GLY A 492 40.71 -0.59 -9.00
C GLY A 492 41.85 -1.48 -9.56
N GLY A 493 41.90 -2.77 -9.21
CA GLY A 493 42.95 -3.70 -9.64
C GLY A 493 44.28 -3.60 -8.87
N GLN A 494 44.35 -2.77 -7.83
CA GLN A 494 45.55 -2.52 -7.03
C GLN A 494 45.72 -3.58 -5.93
N MET A 495 46.08 -4.80 -6.32
CA MET A 495 46.13 -5.94 -5.38
C MET A 495 47.24 -5.82 -4.32
N GLU A 496 48.39 -5.22 -4.66
CA GLU A 496 49.50 -5.03 -3.72
C GLU A 496 49.10 -4.13 -2.55
N ASP A 497 48.45 -3.00 -2.83
CA ASP A 497 47.86 -2.10 -1.84
C ASP A 497 46.79 -2.83 -1.01
N ALA A 498 45.92 -3.64 -1.65
CA ALA A 498 44.89 -4.40 -0.96
C ALA A 498 45.46 -5.45 0.02
N CYS A 499 46.56 -6.11 -0.35
CA CYS A 499 47.30 -7.04 0.53
C CYS A 499 48.00 -6.32 1.68
N HIS A 500 48.58 -5.13 1.46
CA HIS A 500 49.13 -4.31 2.54
C HIS A 500 48.07 -3.95 3.59
N ILE A 501 46.85 -3.61 3.14
CA ILE A 501 45.72 -3.33 4.03
C ILE A 501 45.27 -4.59 4.80
N LEU A 502 45.33 -5.79 4.20
CA LEU A 502 45.12 -7.05 4.94
C LEU A 502 46.18 -7.24 6.04
N SER A 503 47.47 -7.04 5.75
CA SER A 503 48.55 -7.14 6.75
C SER A 503 48.35 -6.18 7.91
N GLU A 504 47.87 -4.95 7.64
CA GLU A 504 47.52 -3.97 8.67
C GLU A 504 46.31 -4.41 9.49
N ALA A 505 45.28 -4.98 8.87
CA ALA A 505 44.12 -5.53 9.57
C ALA A 505 44.51 -6.71 10.49
N LYS A 506 45.40 -7.60 10.04
CA LYS A 506 45.94 -8.73 10.84
C LYS A 506 46.71 -8.27 12.08
N ARG A 507 47.50 -7.19 11.96
CA ARG A 507 48.22 -6.61 13.11
C ARG A 507 47.26 -5.98 14.13
N ASN A 508 46.15 -5.41 13.66
CA ASN A 508 45.24 -4.62 14.48
C ASN A 508 44.06 -5.45 15.06
N HIS A 509 43.76 -6.63 14.51
CA HIS A 509 42.68 -7.52 14.94
C HIS A 509 43.13 -8.98 15.05
N SER A 510 42.84 -9.62 16.19
CA SER A 510 43.15 -11.03 16.46
C SER A 510 42.28 -12.04 15.71
N GLN A 511 41.17 -11.59 15.11
CA GLN A 511 40.28 -12.40 14.27
C GLN A 511 39.76 -11.54 13.13
N LEU A 512 39.74 -12.10 11.92
CA LEU A 512 39.17 -11.48 10.72
C LEU A 512 37.91 -12.25 10.28
N ASN A 513 37.06 -11.59 9.49
CA ASN A 513 35.82 -12.15 8.97
C ASN A 513 36.10 -12.78 7.59
N PRO A 514 35.58 -13.98 7.23
CA PRO A 514 35.78 -14.60 5.91
C PRO A 514 35.64 -13.66 4.70
N VAL A 515 34.65 -12.75 4.73
CA VAL A 515 34.41 -11.71 3.71
C VAL A 515 35.66 -10.88 3.36
N THR A 516 36.58 -10.70 4.32
CA THR A 516 37.86 -9.98 4.16
C THR A 516 38.79 -10.71 3.18
N TYR A 517 38.92 -12.05 3.33
CA TYR A 517 39.70 -12.90 2.43
C TYR A 517 38.97 -13.14 1.11
N HIS A 518 37.66 -13.42 1.14
CA HIS A 518 36.84 -13.56 -0.06
C HIS A 518 36.99 -12.37 -1.01
N THR A 519 37.07 -11.14 -0.46
CA THR A 519 37.27 -9.92 -1.26
C THR A 519 38.57 -9.95 -2.07
N LEU A 520 39.68 -10.43 -1.50
CA LEU A 520 40.95 -10.58 -2.22
C LEU A 520 40.95 -11.79 -3.17
N ILE A 521 40.42 -12.94 -2.74
CA ILE A 521 40.29 -14.16 -3.56
C ILE A 521 39.50 -13.82 -4.84
N ARG A 522 38.36 -13.12 -4.70
CA ARG A 522 37.57 -12.61 -5.82
C ARG A 522 38.37 -11.66 -6.73
N GLY A 523 39.26 -10.85 -6.15
CA GLY A 523 40.16 -9.95 -6.87
C GLY A 523 41.21 -10.69 -7.71
N TYR A 524 41.96 -11.61 -7.10
CA TYR A 524 42.96 -12.41 -7.80
C TYR A 524 42.34 -13.32 -8.87
N CYS A 525 41.17 -13.93 -8.62
CA CYS A 525 40.39 -14.66 -9.63
C CYS A 525 39.88 -13.76 -10.78
N LYS A 526 39.66 -12.46 -10.54
CA LYS A 526 39.31 -11.51 -11.61
C LYS A 526 40.52 -11.24 -12.51
N LEU A 527 41.71 -11.13 -11.92
CA LEU A 527 43.00 -10.88 -12.58
C LEU A 527 43.73 -12.15 -13.07
N GLU A 528 43.10 -13.32 -12.97
CA GLU A 528 43.63 -14.60 -13.46
C GLU A 528 44.94 -15.07 -12.77
N GLN A 529 45.19 -14.56 -11.56
CA GLN A 529 46.32 -14.99 -10.71
C GLN A 529 45.83 -16.03 -9.71
N PHE A 530 45.51 -17.23 -10.19
CA PHE A 530 44.87 -18.28 -9.38
C PHE A 530 45.75 -18.81 -8.26
N ASP A 531 47.06 -18.95 -8.48
CA ASP A 531 48.01 -19.43 -7.46
C ASP A 531 47.94 -18.59 -6.19
N LYS A 532 47.97 -17.25 -6.32
CA LYS A 532 47.82 -16.31 -5.19
C LYS A 532 46.44 -16.36 -4.53
N ALA A 533 45.40 -16.75 -5.28
CA ALA A 533 44.06 -16.93 -4.73
C ALA A 533 43.96 -18.22 -3.89
N LEU A 534 44.74 -19.25 -4.24
CA LEU A 534 44.90 -20.48 -3.45
C LEU A 534 45.79 -20.25 -2.22
N GLU A 535 46.89 -19.51 -2.37
CA GLU A 535 47.74 -19.07 -1.24
C GLU A 535 46.93 -18.33 -0.18
N LEU A 536 46.05 -17.41 -0.58
CA LEU A 536 45.13 -16.71 0.34
C LEU A 536 44.12 -17.63 1.04
N LEU A 537 43.69 -18.71 0.40
CA LEU A 537 42.79 -19.69 1.03
C LEU A 537 43.52 -20.46 2.14
N ALA A 538 44.78 -20.84 1.91
CA ALA A 538 45.62 -21.44 2.95
C ALA A 538 45.98 -20.44 4.07
N GLU A 539 46.39 -19.21 3.73
CA GLU A 539 46.74 -18.15 4.68
C GLU A 539 45.55 -17.76 5.59
N MET A 540 44.32 -17.91 5.09
CA MET A 540 43.08 -17.71 5.84
C MET A 540 42.96 -18.71 7.01
N GLU A 541 43.31 -19.97 6.78
CA GLU A 541 43.30 -21.05 7.78
C GLU A 541 44.43 -20.94 8.78
N GLU A 542 45.64 -20.60 8.33
CA GLU A 542 46.79 -20.33 9.20
C GLU A 542 46.52 -19.18 10.18
N PHE A 543 45.74 -18.18 9.75
CA PHE A 543 45.27 -17.09 10.62
C PHE A 543 44.06 -17.46 11.49
N GLY A 544 43.59 -18.72 11.44
CA GLY A 544 42.48 -19.23 12.26
C GLY A 544 41.09 -18.82 11.79
N VAL A 545 40.92 -18.42 10.52
CA VAL A 545 39.60 -18.09 9.93
C VAL A 545 39.15 -19.26 9.07
N GLN A 546 37.96 -19.82 9.35
CA GLN A 546 37.44 -20.96 8.61
C GLN A 546 36.84 -20.53 7.25
N PRO A 547 37.29 -21.08 6.11
CA PRO A 547 36.67 -20.84 4.81
C PRO A 547 35.22 -21.32 4.78
N LYS A 548 34.39 -20.64 3.99
CA LYS A 548 32.99 -21.02 3.75
C LYS A 548 32.83 -21.48 2.30
N ALA A 549 31.61 -21.91 1.96
CA ALA A 549 31.27 -22.31 0.60
C ALA A 549 31.55 -21.19 -0.43
N ASP A 550 31.43 -19.91 -0.06
CA ASP A 550 31.62 -18.78 -0.97
C ASP A 550 33.06 -18.65 -1.52
N GLU A 551 34.08 -18.88 -0.68
CA GLU A 551 35.48 -18.85 -1.11
C GLU A 551 35.82 -20.01 -2.05
N TYR A 552 35.45 -21.25 -1.69
CA TYR A 552 35.64 -22.44 -2.54
C TYR A 552 34.85 -22.33 -3.84
N ASN A 553 33.55 -21.99 -3.79
CA ASN A 553 32.71 -21.77 -4.98
C ASN A 553 33.40 -20.78 -5.94
N LYS A 554 33.91 -19.65 -5.43
CA LYS A 554 34.51 -18.63 -6.29
C LYS A 554 35.83 -19.09 -6.92
N LEU A 555 36.65 -19.84 -6.20
CA LEU A 555 37.88 -20.43 -6.74
C LEU A 555 37.57 -21.47 -7.81
N ILE A 556 36.74 -22.46 -7.50
CA ILE A 556 36.38 -23.58 -8.39
C ILE A 556 35.75 -23.06 -9.69
N GLN A 557 34.78 -22.14 -9.62
CA GLN A 557 34.21 -21.50 -10.83
C GLN A 557 35.26 -20.77 -11.68
N SER A 558 36.24 -20.13 -11.04
CA SER A 558 37.25 -19.35 -11.76
C SER A 558 38.32 -20.24 -12.38
N LEU A 559 38.71 -21.34 -11.72
CA LEU A 559 39.58 -22.36 -12.26
C LEU A 559 38.92 -23.04 -13.48
N CYS A 560 37.67 -23.50 -13.36
CA CYS A 560 36.96 -24.12 -14.47
C CYS A 560 36.73 -23.18 -15.66
N LEU A 561 36.30 -21.93 -15.45
CA LEU A 561 35.94 -21.02 -16.56
C LEU A 561 37.11 -20.27 -17.20
N LYS A 562 38.23 -20.10 -16.49
CA LYS A 562 39.34 -19.23 -16.94
C LYS A 562 40.68 -19.95 -17.00
N ALA A 563 41.00 -20.78 -16.01
CA ALA A 563 42.24 -21.57 -16.03
C ALA A 563 42.10 -22.86 -16.87
N LEU A 564 40.86 -23.34 -17.06
CA LEU A 564 40.50 -24.67 -17.57
C LEU A 564 41.06 -25.84 -16.72
N ASP A 565 41.59 -25.55 -15.53
CA ASP A 565 42.16 -26.52 -14.61
C ASP A 565 41.05 -27.20 -13.78
N TRP A 566 40.44 -28.25 -14.36
CA TRP A 566 39.46 -29.07 -13.68
C TRP A 566 40.08 -29.96 -12.59
N ALA A 567 41.38 -30.25 -12.65
CA ALA A 567 42.05 -31.16 -11.70
C ALA A 567 42.25 -30.49 -10.33
N THR A 568 42.72 -29.24 -10.31
CA THR A 568 42.79 -28.44 -9.09
C THR A 568 41.38 -28.09 -8.58
N ALA A 569 40.42 -27.85 -9.49
CA ALA A 569 39.03 -27.61 -9.13
C ALA A 569 38.34 -28.82 -8.47
N GLU A 570 38.60 -30.05 -8.96
CA GLU A 570 38.11 -31.30 -8.36
C GLU A 570 38.76 -31.56 -6.99
N LYS A 571 40.06 -31.29 -6.84
CA LYS A 571 40.76 -31.37 -5.55
C LYS A 571 40.18 -30.41 -4.50
N LEU A 572 39.92 -29.16 -4.86
CA LEU A 572 39.26 -28.19 -3.96
C LEU A 572 37.83 -28.60 -3.60
N LEU A 573 37.10 -29.23 -4.54
CA LEU A 573 35.77 -29.76 -4.27
C LEU A 573 35.82 -30.89 -3.24
N ASP A 574 36.79 -31.79 -3.32
CA ASP A 574 36.92 -32.88 -2.34
C ASP A 574 37.36 -32.36 -0.96
N GLU A 575 38.31 -31.43 -0.90
CA GLU A 575 38.68 -30.73 0.34
C GLU A 575 37.47 -30.02 0.99
N MET A 576 36.61 -29.41 0.17
CA MET A 576 35.38 -28.76 0.63
C MET A 576 34.34 -29.78 1.16
N LYS A 577 34.22 -30.95 0.54
CA LYS A 577 33.34 -32.05 1.02
C LYS A 577 33.83 -32.63 2.34
N GLU A 578 35.14 -32.84 2.50
CA GLU A 578 35.74 -33.34 3.75
C GLU A 578 35.44 -32.42 4.95
N ARG A 579 35.27 -31.12 4.68
CA ARG A 579 34.88 -30.09 5.65
C ARG A 579 33.36 -29.96 5.88
N GLY A 580 32.56 -30.82 5.24
CA GLY A 580 31.09 -30.81 5.37
C GLY A 580 30.41 -29.60 4.72
N LEU A 581 31.07 -28.94 3.76
CA LEU A 581 30.51 -27.81 3.02
C LEU A 581 29.93 -28.28 1.69
N HIS A 582 28.71 -27.82 1.36
CA HIS A 582 28.02 -28.20 0.13
C HIS A 582 28.21 -27.16 -0.97
N LEU A 583 28.58 -27.62 -2.17
CA LEU A 583 28.81 -26.79 -3.34
C LEU A 583 27.48 -26.48 -4.07
N ASN A 584 27.34 -25.29 -4.63
CA ASN A 584 26.20 -24.95 -5.48
C ASN A 584 26.22 -25.82 -6.75
N GLY A 585 25.05 -26.29 -7.22
CA GLY A 585 24.92 -27.20 -8.36
C GLY A 585 25.72 -26.74 -9.60
N ILE A 586 25.63 -25.44 -9.89
CA ILE A 586 26.25 -24.80 -11.06
C ILE A 586 27.76 -25.06 -11.09
N THR A 587 28.40 -24.99 -9.93
CA THR A 587 29.85 -25.19 -9.82
C THR A 587 30.23 -26.68 -9.98
N GLN A 588 29.34 -27.63 -9.66
CA GLN A 588 29.56 -29.07 -9.89
C GLN A 588 29.42 -29.41 -11.37
N GLY A 589 28.39 -28.87 -12.02
CA GLY A 589 28.16 -29.00 -13.47
C GLY A 589 29.33 -28.45 -14.30
N LEU A 590 29.96 -27.37 -13.84
CA LEU A 590 31.13 -26.77 -14.48
C LEU A 590 32.35 -27.70 -14.54
N ILE A 591 32.74 -28.34 -13.41
CA ILE A 591 33.90 -29.26 -13.38
C ILE A 591 33.68 -30.39 -14.39
N ARG A 592 32.46 -30.97 -14.38
CA ARG A 592 32.08 -32.06 -15.28
C ARG A 592 32.13 -31.63 -16.75
N ALA A 593 31.58 -30.47 -17.10
CA ALA A 593 31.57 -29.98 -18.47
C ALA A 593 33.00 -29.72 -19.02
N VAL A 594 33.90 -29.15 -18.21
CA VAL A 594 35.31 -28.94 -18.62
C VAL A 594 36.04 -30.28 -18.79
N LYS A 595 35.78 -31.25 -17.89
CA LYS A 595 36.33 -32.61 -17.95
C LYS A 595 35.83 -33.40 -19.16
N GLU A 596 34.56 -33.24 -19.54
CA GLU A 596 33.97 -33.83 -20.75
C GLU A 596 34.55 -33.17 -22.03
N LEU A 597 34.76 -31.85 -22.05
CA LEU A 597 35.40 -31.14 -23.18
C LEU A 597 36.86 -31.58 -23.44
N GLU A 598 37.67 -31.81 -22.40
CA GLU A 598 39.00 -32.40 -22.58
C GLU A 598 38.95 -33.86 -23.04
N GLN A 599 37.94 -34.63 -22.60
CA GLN A 599 37.79 -36.02 -23.02
C GLN A 599 37.31 -36.15 -24.47
N GLU A 600 36.42 -35.27 -24.94
CA GLU A 600 36.03 -35.19 -26.36
C GLU A 600 37.23 -34.83 -27.25
N ALA A 601 38.11 -33.94 -26.79
CA ALA A 601 39.38 -33.65 -27.47
C ALA A 601 40.35 -34.86 -27.51
N SER A 602 40.15 -35.88 -26.67
CA SER A 602 40.97 -37.11 -26.61
C SER A 602 40.42 -38.30 -27.42
N GLY A 603 39.18 -38.22 -27.92
CA GLY A 603 38.68 -39.01 -29.06
C GLY A 603 38.49 -40.52 -28.87
N GLN A 604 37.50 -40.97 -28.08
CA GLN A 604 37.06 -42.39 -28.06
C GLN A 604 35.53 -42.56 -27.92
N ARG A 605 34.87 -43.16 -28.94
CA ARG A 605 33.61 -43.91 -28.77
C ARG A 605 33.30 -44.85 -29.95
N GLU A 606 32.72 -46.01 -29.64
CA GLU A 606 32.34 -47.05 -30.62
C GLU A 606 30.85 -46.95 -31.04
N SER A 607 30.53 -47.59 -32.16
CA SER A 607 29.30 -47.48 -32.97
C SER A 607 28.28 -48.60 -32.77
N ILE A 608 27.00 -48.37 -33.11
CA ILE A 608 26.02 -49.36 -33.64
C ILE A 608 24.92 -48.61 -34.46
N GLU A 609 24.41 -49.25 -35.53
CA GLU A 609 23.49 -48.68 -36.54
C GLU A 609 22.04 -49.23 -36.46
N VAL A 610 21.05 -48.49 -36.97
CA VAL A 610 19.70 -48.99 -37.39
C VAL A 610 19.22 -48.19 -38.65
N PRO A 611 18.51 -48.79 -39.65
CA PRO A 611 18.45 -48.22 -41.01
C PRO A 611 17.11 -47.58 -41.50
N THR A 612 17.20 -46.93 -42.66
CA THR A 612 16.22 -46.06 -43.37
C THR A 612 15.11 -46.79 -44.15
N VAL A 613 13.92 -46.19 -44.28
CA VAL A 613 12.95 -46.42 -45.39
C VAL A 613 12.34 -45.10 -45.89
N LEU A 614 12.10 -45.00 -47.20
CA LEU A 614 11.75 -43.78 -47.98
C LEU A 614 10.26 -43.71 -48.38
N VAL A 615 9.72 -42.49 -48.52
CA VAL A 615 8.61 -42.17 -49.45
C VAL A 615 8.83 -40.78 -50.08
N ASP A 616 8.67 -40.67 -51.41
CA ASP A 616 8.85 -39.46 -52.24
C ASP A 616 7.46 -38.81 -52.57
N PRO A 617 7.34 -37.48 -52.80
CA PRO A 617 6.07 -36.76 -52.74
C PRO A 617 5.48 -36.38 -54.11
N ARG A 618 4.21 -35.92 -54.13
CA ARG A 618 3.70 -34.77 -54.93
C ARG A 618 2.18 -34.60 -54.82
N SER A 619 1.74 -33.54 -54.14
CA SER A 619 0.63 -32.70 -54.62
C SER A 619 0.76 -31.30 -54.01
N ASN A 620 0.70 -30.26 -54.85
CA ASN A 620 0.93 -28.87 -54.42
C ASN A 620 -0.34 -28.29 -53.80
N ILE A 621 -0.23 -27.74 -52.58
CA ILE A 621 -1.14 -26.71 -52.08
C ILE A 621 -0.32 -25.44 -51.86
N ASN A 622 -0.80 -24.34 -52.45
CA ASN A 622 -0.16 -23.04 -52.38
C ASN A 622 -0.40 -22.44 -50.98
N LEU A 623 0.65 -22.31 -50.16
CA LEU A 623 0.57 -21.72 -48.82
C LEU A 623 1.31 -20.39 -48.75
N ASN A 624 0.76 -19.49 -47.92
CA ASN A 624 1.10 -18.07 -47.80
C ASN A 624 2.50 -17.88 -47.16
N PRO A 625 3.40 -17.05 -47.73
CA PRO A 625 4.77 -16.88 -47.24
C PRO A 625 4.88 -16.04 -45.95
N LYS A 626 4.52 -16.63 -44.81
CA LYS A 626 4.90 -16.16 -43.46
C LYS A 626 5.45 -17.28 -42.56
N VAL A 627 5.99 -18.35 -43.15
CA VAL A 627 6.75 -19.40 -42.43
C VAL A 627 7.94 -19.88 -43.27
N LEU A 628 9.17 -19.60 -42.84
CA LEU A 628 10.29 -20.55 -42.89
C LEU A 628 11.54 -20.00 -42.18
N GLY A 629 11.89 -20.68 -41.09
CA GLY A 629 13.07 -20.48 -40.24
C GLY A 629 13.15 -21.63 -39.23
N PHE A 630 12.88 -22.85 -39.73
CA PHE A 630 12.68 -24.08 -38.97
C PHE A 630 14.00 -24.65 -38.41
N PHE A 631 13.91 -25.37 -37.29
CA PHE A 631 14.17 -26.82 -37.30
C PHE A 631 13.33 -27.57 -36.25
N VAL A 632 12.68 -28.63 -36.72
CA VAL A 632 11.87 -29.70 -36.07
C VAL A 632 11.86 -30.84 -37.13
N ILE A 633 11.77 -32.14 -36.87
CA ILE A 633 11.28 -32.97 -35.74
C ILE A 633 12.22 -34.20 -35.63
N GLU A 634 12.47 -34.72 -34.41
CA GLU A 634 12.71 -36.16 -34.08
C GLU A 634 13.13 -36.27 -32.59
N GLU A 635 12.78 -37.30 -31.81
CA GLU A 635 11.74 -38.32 -31.92
C GLU A 635 11.43 -38.82 -30.49
N CYS A 636 10.31 -39.53 -30.26
CA CYS A 636 10.08 -40.20 -28.97
C CYS A 636 10.99 -41.45 -28.86
N GLN A 637 12.24 -41.26 -28.42
CA GLN A 637 13.00 -42.37 -27.87
C GLN A 637 12.66 -42.55 -26.38
N GLU A 638 12.18 -43.73 -26.03
CA GLU A 638 12.12 -44.22 -24.64
C GLU A 638 13.54 -44.52 -24.12
N GLU A 639 14.39 -43.50 -24.05
CA GLU A 639 15.60 -43.61 -23.25
C GLU A 639 15.21 -43.65 -21.77
N LYS A 640 15.79 -44.62 -21.06
CA LYS A 640 15.48 -44.96 -19.67
C LYS A 640 15.94 -43.86 -18.70
N LYS A 641 15.23 -42.72 -18.67
CA LYS A 641 15.31 -41.75 -17.57
C LYS A 641 15.09 -42.52 -16.26
N LYS A 642 16.05 -42.43 -15.34
CA LYS A 642 15.95 -43.10 -14.04
C LYS A 642 14.66 -42.66 -13.36
N GLN A 643 13.83 -43.65 -13.05
CA GLN A 643 12.50 -43.46 -12.49
C GLN A 643 12.63 -43.02 -11.03
N GLY A 644 12.44 -41.72 -10.76
CA GLY A 644 12.52 -41.18 -9.40
C GLY A 644 12.49 -39.66 -9.32
N ASP A 645 13.47 -39.01 -9.97
CA ASP A 645 13.92 -37.68 -9.55
C ASP A 645 13.47 -36.53 -10.47
N MET A 646 13.44 -35.32 -9.90
CA MET A 646 13.25 -34.04 -10.59
C MET A 646 14.43 -33.77 -11.54
N PRO A 647 14.21 -33.17 -12.72
CA PRO A 647 15.32 -32.70 -13.55
C PRO A 647 16.14 -31.66 -12.77
N ASN A 648 17.47 -31.77 -12.81
CA ASN A 648 18.35 -30.76 -12.21
C ASN A 648 18.02 -29.39 -12.82
N LYS A 649 17.92 -28.34 -11.99
CA LYS A 649 17.64 -26.97 -12.43
C LYS A 649 18.45 -26.54 -13.64
N GLU A 650 19.75 -26.83 -13.70
CA GLU A 650 20.58 -26.49 -14.85
C GLU A 650 20.25 -27.30 -16.11
N GLU A 651 19.87 -28.56 -15.95
CA GLU A 651 19.47 -29.44 -17.06
C GLU A 651 18.12 -28.99 -17.62
N PHE A 652 17.15 -28.73 -16.74
CA PHE A 652 15.85 -28.18 -17.12
C PHE A 652 15.97 -26.83 -17.85
N LEU A 653 16.78 -25.90 -17.33
CA LEU A 653 16.96 -24.58 -17.94
C LEU A 653 17.88 -24.61 -19.19
N LYS A 654 18.66 -25.69 -19.42
CA LYS A 654 19.32 -25.95 -20.72
C LYS A 654 18.30 -26.37 -21.78
N ASP A 655 17.34 -27.23 -21.42
CA ASP A 655 16.24 -27.66 -22.30
C ASP A 655 15.22 -26.54 -22.53
N HIS A 656 15.12 -25.59 -21.59
CA HIS A 656 14.25 -24.41 -21.63
C HIS A 656 15.08 -23.10 -21.70
N PRO A 657 15.91 -22.88 -22.74
CA PRO A 657 16.85 -21.76 -22.76
C PRO A 657 16.10 -20.43 -22.87
N TYR A 658 16.26 -19.58 -21.86
CA TYR A 658 15.72 -18.22 -21.82
C TYR A 658 16.88 -17.23 -21.64
N LEU A 659 16.98 -16.28 -22.59
CA LEU A 659 18.14 -15.42 -22.75
C LEU A 659 18.12 -14.25 -21.76
N PHE A 660 18.60 -14.49 -20.53
CA PHE A 660 18.64 -13.50 -19.43
C PHE A 660 19.39 -12.19 -19.73
N ASN A 661 20.08 -12.07 -20.88
CA ASN A 661 20.87 -10.90 -21.28
C ASN A 661 20.74 -10.51 -22.78
N LYS A 662 19.77 -11.05 -23.55
CA LYS A 662 19.53 -10.54 -24.91
C LYS A 662 18.58 -9.35 -24.85
N GLU A 663 19.07 -8.15 -25.16
CA GLU A 663 18.20 -7.00 -25.39
C GLU A 663 17.26 -7.31 -26.58
N VAL A 664 15.95 -7.15 -26.36
CA VAL A 664 14.92 -7.41 -27.36
C VAL A 664 14.47 -6.09 -27.98
N SER A 665 14.36 -6.05 -29.30
CA SER A 665 13.99 -4.88 -30.08
C SER A 665 12.62 -5.04 -30.73
N ARG A 666 11.97 -3.94 -31.12
CA ARG A 666 10.71 -3.98 -31.89
C ARG A 666 10.85 -4.76 -33.21
N SER A 667 12.06 -4.84 -33.76
CA SER A 667 12.42 -5.61 -34.96
C SER A 667 12.57 -7.12 -34.74
N ASP A 668 12.65 -7.62 -33.51
CA ASP A 668 12.56 -9.07 -33.23
C ASP A 668 11.12 -9.60 -33.36
N PHE A 669 10.13 -8.70 -33.49
CA PHE A 669 8.70 -9.03 -33.65
C PHE A 669 8.18 -8.69 -35.05
N PRO A 670 7.14 -9.39 -35.55
CA PRO A 670 6.48 -9.03 -36.80
C PRO A 670 6.01 -7.57 -36.83
N PRO A 671 5.99 -6.90 -38.01
CA PRO A 671 5.50 -5.52 -38.10
C PRO A 671 4.07 -5.34 -37.57
N ASP A 672 3.25 -6.37 -37.72
CA ASP A 672 1.86 -6.50 -37.28
C ASP A 672 1.67 -6.92 -35.80
N PHE A 673 2.75 -7.04 -35.02
CA PHE A 673 2.68 -7.32 -33.58
C PHE A 673 2.50 -6.03 -32.78
N PHE A 674 1.42 -5.93 -32.00
CA PHE A 674 1.11 -4.75 -31.18
C PHE A 674 1.72 -4.84 -29.78
N PHE A 675 2.37 -3.76 -29.34
CA PHE A 675 2.72 -3.55 -27.93
C PHE A 675 1.70 -2.65 -27.25
N GLY A 676 1.26 -3.03 -26.04
CA GLY A 676 0.28 -2.27 -25.29
C GLY A 676 0.42 -2.40 -23.78
N VAL A 677 -0.42 -1.66 -23.06
CA VAL A 677 -0.55 -1.69 -21.60
C VAL A 677 -2.00 -1.94 -21.19
N ALA A 678 -2.22 -2.44 -19.97
CA ALA A 678 -3.54 -2.83 -19.48
C ALA A 678 -3.88 -2.20 -18.11
N THR A 679 -5.15 -1.90 -17.90
CA THR A 679 -5.75 -1.40 -16.65
C THR A 679 -7.19 -1.89 -16.48
N SER A 680 -7.77 -1.69 -15.29
CA SER A 680 -9.20 -1.92 -15.05
C SER A 680 -9.85 -0.74 -14.32
N ALA A 681 -11.15 -0.55 -14.55
CA ALA A 681 -11.94 0.59 -14.09
C ALA A 681 -11.81 0.82 -12.57
N TYR A 682 -12.11 -0.19 -11.75
CA TYR A 682 -12.05 -0.04 -10.29
C TYR A 682 -10.63 0.23 -9.75
N GLN A 683 -9.60 -0.24 -10.46
CA GLN A 683 -8.21 -0.04 -10.06
C GLN A 683 -7.66 1.37 -10.38
N ILE A 684 -8.28 2.11 -11.32
CA ILE A 684 -7.72 3.41 -11.77
C ILE A 684 -8.70 4.59 -11.79
N GLU A 685 -10.00 4.38 -12.00
CA GLU A 685 -10.93 5.49 -12.29
C GLU A 685 -11.15 6.41 -11.11
N GLY A 686 -11.41 5.86 -9.92
CA GLY A 686 -11.96 6.62 -8.82
C GLY A 686 -13.37 7.15 -9.15
N ALA A 687 -13.68 8.33 -8.61
CA ALA A 687 -14.95 9.03 -8.83
C ALA A 687 -16.15 8.10 -8.56
N CYS A 688 -16.09 7.39 -7.43
CA CYS A 688 -16.95 6.24 -7.14
C CYS A 688 -18.44 6.60 -7.02
N ASN A 689 -18.74 7.85 -6.67
CA ASN A 689 -20.07 8.42 -6.49
C ASN A 689 -20.34 9.65 -7.41
N GLU A 690 -19.55 9.82 -8.47
CA GLU A 690 -19.67 10.94 -9.41
C GLU A 690 -20.18 10.48 -10.78
N GLY A 691 -20.61 11.44 -11.61
CA GLY A 691 -21.01 11.19 -12.99
C GLY A 691 -22.16 10.19 -13.14
N GLY A 692 -23.08 10.13 -12.17
CA GLY A 692 -24.21 9.21 -12.15
C GLY A 692 -23.89 7.74 -11.85
N ARG A 693 -22.65 7.38 -11.49
CA ARG A 693 -22.23 6.00 -11.19
C ARG A 693 -22.98 5.38 -10.00
N GLY A 694 -23.38 4.11 -10.12
CA GLY A 694 -23.84 3.28 -9.01
C GLY A 694 -22.70 2.52 -8.32
N PRO A 695 -22.88 2.02 -7.09
CA PRO A 695 -21.86 1.23 -6.40
C PRO A 695 -21.64 -0.14 -7.06
N SER A 696 -20.41 -0.64 -7.04
CA SER A 696 -20.03 -2.02 -7.35
C SER A 696 -19.80 -2.85 -6.08
N ILE A 697 -19.68 -4.17 -6.22
CA ILE A 697 -19.35 -5.08 -5.11
C ILE A 697 -18.03 -4.71 -4.42
N TRP A 698 -17.06 -4.12 -5.13
CA TRP A 698 -15.80 -3.66 -4.54
C TRP A 698 -15.94 -2.38 -3.72
N ASP A 699 -16.84 -1.46 -4.10
CA ASP A 699 -17.15 -0.27 -3.30
C ASP A 699 -17.75 -0.62 -1.93
N ALA A 700 -18.42 -1.78 -1.83
CA ALA A 700 -18.94 -2.30 -0.57
C ALA A 700 -17.90 -3.16 0.18
N PHE A 701 -17.18 -4.04 -0.53
CA PHE A 701 -16.21 -4.96 0.06
C PHE A 701 -15.05 -4.22 0.73
N THR A 702 -14.48 -3.21 0.07
CA THR A 702 -13.37 -2.39 0.61
C THR A 702 -13.74 -1.52 1.82
N ARG A 703 -15.02 -1.43 2.19
CA ARG A 703 -15.49 -0.72 3.40
C ARG A 703 -15.62 -1.63 4.62
N ARG A 704 -15.41 -2.95 4.46
CA ARG A 704 -15.36 -3.91 5.57
C ARG A 704 -13.99 -3.85 6.26
N GLU A 705 -13.97 -3.92 7.58
CA GLU A 705 -12.73 -3.98 8.36
C GLU A 705 -11.90 -5.22 7.96
N ASP A 706 -10.56 -5.08 8.01
CA ASP A 706 -9.56 -6.11 7.74
C ASP A 706 -9.60 -6.84 6.37
N THR A 707 -10.38 -6.34 5.39
CA THR A 707 -10.42 -6.92 4.03
C THR A 707 -9.29 -6.46 3.11
N ILE A 708 -8.69 -5.30 3.36
CA ILE A 708 -7.62 -4.71 2.54
C ILE A 708 -6.38 -4.45 3.41
N LEU A 709 -5.22 -4.98 2.98
CA LEU A 709 -3.97 -5.01 3.76
C LEU A 709 -3.49 -3.65 4.30
N ASP A 710 -3.77 -2.55 3.61
CA ASP A 710 -3.40 -1.18 4.00
C ASP A 710 -4.62 -0.28 4.30
N ALA A 711 -5.82 -0.88 4.37
CA ALA A 711 -7.12 -0.21 4.50
C ALA A 711 -7.41 0.88 3.45
N SER A 712 -6.77 0.83 2.28
CA SER A 712 -7.09 1.69 1.13
C SER A 712 -8.31 1.17 0.35
N ASN A 713 -8.81 1.98 -0.60
CA ASN A 713 -9.94 1.61 -1.46
C ASN A 713 -9.88 2.30 -2.83
N GLY A 714 -10.81 1.95 -3.72
CA GLY A 714 -10.92 2.50 -5.07
C GLY A 714 -11.71 3.82 -5.17
N ASP A 715 -12.03 4.51 -4.07
CA ASP A 715 -12.89 5.72 -4.10
C ASP A 715 -12.29 6.83 -4.99
N ILE A 716 -10.95 6.94 -5.01
CA ILE A 716 -10.16 7.88 -5.83
C ILE A 716 -9.20 7.14 -6.77
N ALA A 717 -8.62 6.00 -6.36
CA ALA A 717 -7.59 5.29 -7.12
C ALA A 717 -6.44 6.21 -7.60
N VAL A 718 -6.18 6.32 -8.92
CA VAL A 718 -5.24 7.31 -9.51
C VAL A 718 -5.96 8.51 -10.13
N ASP A 719 -7.28 8.60 -9.95
CA ASP A 719 -8.18 9.65 -10.45
C ASP A 719 -8.27 9.71 -11.99
N HIS A 720 -8.23 8.53 -12.65
CA HIS A 720 -8.31 8.44 -14.12
C HIS A 720 -9.64 8.98 -14.67
N TYR A 721 -10.72 8.99 -13.88
CA TYR A 721 -12.00 9.58 -14.31
C TYR A 721 -11.84 11.06 -14.72
N HIS A 722 -11.06 11.82 -13.95
CA HIS A 722 -10.73 13.21 -14.26
C HIS A 722 -9.49 13.36 -15.14
N ARG A 723 -8.53 12.42 -15.03
CA ARG A 723 -7.15 12.56 -15.54
C ARG A 723 -6.78 11.63 -16.71
N TYR A 724 -7.79 11.03 -17.37
CA TYR A 724 -7.56 10.11 -18.49
C TYR A 724 -6.73 10.71 -19.64
N LYS A 725 -6.77 12.02 -19.84
CA LYS A 725 -5.97 12.69 -20.90
C LYS A 725 -4.48 12.65 -20.60
N GLU A 726 -4.12 12.91 -19.34
CA GLU A 726 -2.75 12.84 -18.83
C GLU A 726 -2.22 11.41 -18.93
N ASP A 727 -3.02 10.42 -18.57
CA ASP A 727 -2.63 9.01 -18.63
C ASP A 727 -2.47 8.51 -20.08
N ILE A 728 -3.38 8.87 -20.98
CA ILE A 728 -3.26 8.55 -22.42
C ILE A 728 -2.03 9.25 -23.04
N GLU A 729 -1.73 10.48 -22.63
CA GLU A 729 -0.52 11.18 -23.03
C GLU A 729 0.76 10.46 -22.54
N LEU A 730 0.76 9.86 -21.35
CA LEU A 730 1.86 9.02 -20.87
C LEU A 730 2.00 7.73 -21.69
N ILE A 731 0.89 7.05 -22.00
CA ILE A 731 0.89 5.84 -22.85
C ILE A 731 1.47 6.16 -24.24
N ALA A 732 1.05 7.28 -24.85
CA ALA A 732 1.57 7.75 -26.13
C ALA A 732 3.07 8.08 -26.09
N LYS A 733 3.54 8.74 -25.02
CA LYS A 733 4.97 9.07 -24.82
C LYS A 733 5.86 7.84 -24.64
N LEU A 734 5.33 6.76 -24.07
CA LEU A 734 6.04 5.48 -23.93
C LEU A 734 6.04 4.66 -25.24
N GLY A 735 5.31 5.10 -26.27
CA GLY A 735 5.31 4.47 -27.59
C GLY A 735 4.45 3.22 -27.71
N PHE A 736 3.48 3.02 -26.81
CA PHE A 736 2.55 1.90 -26.90
C PHE A 736 1.51 2.12 -28.03
N GLU A 737 1.23 1.06 -28.77
CA GLU A 737 0.33 1.04 -29.94
C GLU A 737 -1.10 0.64 -29.55
N ALA A 738 -1.30 0.04 -28.37
CA ALA A 738 -2.60 -0.40 -27.85
C ALA A 738 -2.78 -0.08 -26.36
N TYR A 739 -4.03 0.20 -25.95
CA TYR A 739 -4.42 0.33 -24.54
C TYR A 739 -5.62 -0.58 -24.26
N ARG A 740 -5.43 -1.51 -23.34
CA ARG A 740 -6.50 -2.32 -22.77
C ARG A 740 -7.04 -1.66 -21.51
N PHE A 741 -8.32 -1.35 -21.49
CA PHE A 741 -9.01 -0.81 -20.32
C PHE A 741 -10.33 -1.57 -20.11
N SER A 742 -10.90 -1.54 -18.90
CA SER A 742 -12.26 -2.03 -18.69
C SER A 742 -13.28 -0.90 -18.63
N ILE A 743 -14.51 -1.20 -19.04
CA ILE A 743 -15.67 -0.34 -18.89
C ILE A 743 -16.37 -0.75 -17.60
N SER A 744 -16.71 0.19 -16.72
CA SER A 744 -17.41 -0.16 -15.49
C SER A 744 -18.91 -0.34 -15.73
N TRP A 745 -19.40 -1.54 -15.48
CA TRP A 745 -20.83 -1.85 -15.60
C TRP A 745 -21.65 -0.92 -14.69
N SER A 746 -21.20 -0.73 -13.45
CA SER A 746 -21.81 0.18 -12.47
C SER A 746 -21.84 1.65 -12.89
N ARG A 747 -20.97 2.07 -13.83
CA ARG A 747 -20.95 3.43 -14.41
C ARG A 747 -21.86 3.56 -15.63
N ILE A 748 -22.06 2.51 -16.43
CA ILE A 748 -22.98 2.52 -17.59
C ILE A 748 -24.44 2.29 -17.17
N PHE A 749 -24.66 1.33 -16.27
CA PHE A 749 -25.96 1.00 -15.69
C PHE A 749 -25.84 1.00 -14.16
N PRO A 750 -26.19 2.11 -13.48
CA PRO A 750 -26.09 2.25 -12.02
C PRO A 750 -26.91 1.24 -11.23
N ASP A 751 -27.99 0.73 -11.82
CA ASP A 751 -28.79 -0.38 -11.29
C ASP A 751 -28.17 -1.76 -11.62
N GLY A 752 -27.42 -1.87 -12.71
CA GLY A 752 -26.98 -3.11 -13.33
C GLY A 752 -28.05 -3.82 -14.16
N TRP A 753 -29.34 -3.53 -13.95
CA TRP A 753 -30.47 -4.17 -14.65
C TRP A 753 -30.62 -3.70 -16.11
N GLY A 754 -30.11 -2.50 -16.43
CA GLY A 754 -30.26 -1.93 -17.76
C GLY A 754 -31.51 -1.07 -17.93
N THR A 755 -32.17 -0.61 -16.87
CA THR A 755 -33.44 0.13 -16.99
C THR A 755 -33.25 1.54 -17.57
N LYS A 756 -32.14 2.20 -17.22
CA LYS A 756 -31.76 3.52 -17.71
C LYS A 756 -30.25 3.61 -17.86
N ILE A 757 -29.79 3.92 -19.07
CA ILE A 757 -28.37 4.15 -19.35
C ILE A 757 -27.92 5.48 -18.73
N ASN A 758 -26.69 5.49 -18.21
CA ASN A 758 -26.05 6.69 -17.70
C ASN A 758 -25.23 7.37 -18.82
N GLU A 759 -25.80 8.41 -19.42
CA GLU A 759 -25.20 9.16 -20.53
C GLU A 759 -23.86 9.83 -20.15
N GLU A 760 -23.65 10.19 -18.88
CA GLU A 760 -22.38 10.75 -18.41
C GLU A 760 -21.27 9.68 -18.39
N GLY A 761 -21.60 8.46 -17.96
CA GLY A 761 -20.73 7.29 -18.07
C GLY A 761 -20.40 6.94 -19.54
N VAL A 762 -21.40 6.96 -20.42
CA VAL A 762 -21.21 6.75 -21.87
C VAL A 762 -20.32 7.84 -22.48
N THR A 763 -20.51 9.11 -22.07
CA THR A 763 -19.70 10.24 -22.51
C THR A 763 -18.24 10.10 -22.06
N PHE A 764 -18.00 9.67 -20.83
CA PHE A 764 -16.66 9.42 -20.28
C PHE A 764 -15.87 8.39 -21.12
N TYR A 765 -16.41 7.20 -21.37
CA TYR A 765 -15.72 6.20 -22.19
C TYR A 765 -15.59 6.61 -23.66
N ASN A 766 -16.57 7.32 -24.23
CA ASN A 766 -16.44 7.92 -25.55
C ASN A 766 -15.25 8.88 -25.63
N ASN A 767 -15.03 9.69 -24.60
CA ASN A 767 -13.91 10.61 -24.54
C ASN A 767 -12.56 9.88 -24.43
N ILE A 768 -12.47 8.81 -23.64
CA ILE A 768 -11.28 7.92 -23.59
C ILE A 768 -10.99 7.36 -24.98
N ILE A 769 -11.98 6.72 -25.61
CA ILE A 769 -11.85 6.05 -26.92
C ILE A 769 -11.41 7.05 -28.00
N ASN A 770 -12.02 8.24 -28.05
CA ASN A 770 -11.64 9.28 -29.00
C ASN A 770 -10.21 9.77 -28.74
N THR A 771 -9.84 10.03 -27.49
CA THR A 771 -8.49 10.52 -27.13
C THR A 771 -7.41 9.49 -27.45
N LEU A 772 -7.68 8.18 -27.28
CA LEU A 772 -6.77 7.11 -27.70
C LEU A 772 -6.53 7.12 -29.22
N LEU A 773 -7.62 7.16 -29.99
CA LEU A 773 -7.57 7.14 -31.46
C LEU A 773 -6.92 8.41 -32.04
N GLU A 774 -7.15 9.58 -31.43
CA GLU A 774 -6.44 10.82 -31.75
C GLU A 774 -4.92 10.72 -31.57
N ARG A 775 -4.44 9.84 -30.68
CA ARG A 775 -3.01 9.54 -30.48
C ARG A 775 -2.53 8.29 -31.22
N GLY A 776 -3.38 7.68 -32.05
CA GLY A 776 -3.07 6.47 -32.83
C GLY A 776 -3.09 5.17 -32.02
N ILE A 777 -3.50 5.21 -30.75
CA ILE A 777 -3.52 4.06 -29.84
C ILE A 777 -4.81 3.27 -30.07
N GLN A 778 -4.69 1.96 -30.25
CA GLN A 778 -5.83 1.06 -30.45
C GLN A 778 -6.55 0.74 -29.13
N PRO A 779 -7.86 0.99 -29.01
CA PRO A 779 -8.64 0.64 -27.82
C PRO A 779 -9.00 -0.85 -27.79
N TYR A 780 -8.63 -1.54 -26.71
CA TYR A 780 -9.05 -2.90 -26.37
C TYR A 780 -9.95 -2.82 -25.14
N ALA A 781 -11.26 -3.07 -25.29
CA ALA A 781 -12.21 -2.88 -24.20
C ALA A 781 -12.56 -4.21 -23.51
N THR A 782 -12.36 -4.26 -22.19
CA THR A 782 -12.86 -5.33 -21.32
C THR A 782 -14.23 -4.94 -20.77
N LEU A 783 -15.27 -5.74 -21.01
CA LEU A 783 -16.63 -5.43 -20.54
C LEU A 783 -16.79 -5.61 -19.02
N TYR A 784 -16.22 -6.67 -18.45
CA TYR A 784 -16.28 -6.94 -17.01
C TYR A 784 -14.89 -7.25 -16.44
N HIS A 785 -14.51 -6.50 -15.41
CA HIS A 785 -13.27 -6.72 -14.67
C HIS A 785 -13.54 -6.70 -13.16
N TRP A 786 -14.31 -7.68 -12.72
CA TRP A 786 -14.61 -7.98 -11.31
C TRP A 786 -15.54 -6.97 -10.62
N ASP A 787 -16.01 -5.94 -11.32
CA ASP A 787 -16.72 -4.78 -10.78
C ASP A 787 -18.25 -4.86 -10.91
N LEU A 788 -18.83 -6.00 -10.53
CA LEU A 788 -20.28 -6.24 -10.60
C LEU A 788 -21.07 -5.12 -9.89
N PRO A 789 -22.14 -4.57 -10.49
CA PRO A 789 -23.02 -3.62 -9.80
C PRO A 789 -23.55 -4.21 -8.49
N LEU A 790 -23.37 -3.51 -7.37
CA LEU A 790 -23.74 -3.97 -6.04
C LEU A 790 -25.23 -4.31 -5.97
N HIS A 791 -26.07 -3.53 -6.66
CA HIS A 791 -27.51 -3.76 -6.68
C HIS A 791 -27.92 -5.11 -7.30
N LEU A 792 -27.11 -5.70 -8.20
CA LEU A 792 -27.34 -7.07 -8.70
C LEU A 792 -26.93 -8.14 -7.67
N GLU A 793 -25.83 -7.93 -6.95
CA GLU A 793 -25.43 -8.82 -5.84
C GLU A 793 -26.51 -8.81 -4.75
N ASP A 794 -26.92 -7.62 -4.27
CA ASP A 794 -27.91 -7.46 -3.20
C ASP A 794 -29.33 -7.95 -3.59
N SER A 795 -29.77 -7.71 -4.83
CA SER A 795 -31.17 -7.97 -5.22
C SER A 795 -31.43 -9.39 -5.73
N ILE A 796 -30.45 -10.00 -6.41
CA ILE A 796 -30.63 -11.32 -7.05
C ILE A 796 -29.55 -12.34 -6.67
N GLY A 797 -28.50 -11.95 -5.95
CA GLY A 797 -27.35 -12.82 -5.63
C GLY A 797 -26.24 -12.81 -6.68
N GLY A 798 -26.21 -11.81 -7.56
CA GLY A 798 -25.13 -11.58 -8.51
C GLY A 798 -24.80 -12.80 -9.37
N TRP A 799 -23.54 -13.26 -9.36
CA TRP A 799 -23.11 -14.41 -10.15
C TRP A 799 -23.71 -15.75 -9.72
N LEU A 800 -24.37 -15.83 -8.56
CA LEU A 800 -25.08 -17.04 -8.13
C LEU A 800 -26.44 -17.20 -8.82
N ASN A 801 -26.89 -16.21 -9.58
CA ASN A 801 -28.19 -16.21 -10.25
C ASN A 801 -28.05 -16.31 -11.77
N LYS A 802 -28.73 -17.27 -12.39
CA LYS A 802 -28.74 -17.48 -13.85
C LYS A 802 -29.11 -16.24 -14.66
N ASP A 803 -29.97 -15.36 -14.12
CA ASP A 803 -30.44 -14.18 -14.82
C ASP A 803 -29.33 -13.11 -14.97
N VAL A 804 -28.20 -13.22 -14.25
CA VAL A 804 -27.03 -12.34 -14.41
C VAL A 804 -26.49 -12.36 -15.84
N ALA A 805 -26.55 -13.51 -16.54
CA ALA A 805 -26.10 -13.64 -17.92
C ALA A 805 -26.95 -12.80 -18.89
N LYS A 806 -28.25 -12.68 -18.62
CA LYS A 806 -29.17 -11.81 -19.36
C LYS A 806 -28.84 -10.33 -19.11
N TYR A 807 -28.65 -9.92 -17.84
CA TYR A 807 -28.32 -8.53 -17.51
C TYR A 807 -26.94 -8.12 -18.06
N PHE A 808 -25.95 -9.01 -17.99
CA PHE A 808 -24.66 -8.82 -18.64
C PHE A 808 -24.80 -8.70 -20.17
N GLY A 809 -25.69 -9.50 -20.79
CA GLY A 809 -26.02 -9.37 -22.20
C GLY A 809 -26.61 -8.00 -22.58
N ILE A 810 -27.51 -7.45 -21.76
CA ILE A 810 -28.07 -6.09 -21.95
C ILE A 810 -26.98 -5.02 -21.84
N TYR A 811 -26.09 -5.15 -20.85
CA TYR A 811 -24.95 -4.27 -20.66
C TYR A 811 -23.95 -4.33 -21.83
N ALA A 812 -23.62 -5.53 -22.31
CA ALA A 812 -22.77 -5.74 -23.47
C ALA A 812 -23.38 -5.13 -24.75
N ASP A 813 -24.68 -5.34 -24.99
CA ASP A 813 -25.43 -4.76 -26.11
C ASP A 813 -25.33 -3.23 -26.15
N ALA A 814 -25.50 -2.57 -24.99
CA ALA A 814 -25.34 -1.12 -24.86
C ALA A 814 -23.90 -0.65 -25.13
N CYS A 815 -22.89 -1.39 -24.67
CA CYS A 815 -21.48 -1.08 -24.94
C CYS A 815 -21.13 -1.23 -26.43
N PHE A 816 -21.58 -2.32 -27.07
CA PHE A 816 -21.37 -2.53 -28.50
C PHE A 816 -22.07 -1.46 -29.35
N ALA A 817 -23.29 -1.06 -28.98
CA ALA A 817 -24.02 0.02 -29.64
C ALA A 817 -23.32 1.38 -29.50
N SER A 818 -22.79 1.69 -28.31
CA SER A 818 -22.22 3.01 -27.99
C SER A 818 -20.79 3.22 -28.47
N PHE A 819 -20.00 2.14 -28.57
CA PHE A 819 -18.54 2.23 -28.73
C PHE A 819 -17.97 1.36 -29.87
N GLY A 820 -18.69 0.34 -30.35
CA GLY A 820 -18.16 -0.64 -31.30
C GLY A 820 -17.97 -0.11 -32.73
N ASP A 821 -18.48 1.09 -33.03
CA ASP A 821 -18.11 1.84 -34.22
C ASP A 821 -16.60 2.14 -34.26
N ARG A 822 -15.97 2.34 -33.09
CA ARG A 822 -14.54 2.64 -32.90
C ARG A 822 -13.76 1.48 -32.27
N VAL A 823 -14.30 0.82 -31.25
CA VAL A 823 -13.63 -0.29 -30.54
C VAL A 823 -13.71 -1.59 -31.36
N LYS A 824 -12.54 -2.16 -31.68
CA LYS A 824 -12.41 -3.36 -32.53
C LYS A 824 -11.95 -4.62 -31.82
N HIS A 825 -11.56 -4.54 -30.54
CA HIS A 825 -11.17 -5.70 -29.75
C HIS A 825 -11.91 -5.69 -28.42
N TRP A 826 -12.71 -6.74 -28.20
CA TRP A 826 -13.59 -6.87 -27.05
C TRP A 826 -13.20 -8.09 -26.22
N ILE A 827 -13.02 -7.90 -24.92
CA ILE A 827 -12.82 -8.98 -23.94
C ILE A 827 -14.05 -9.01 -23.05
N THR A 828 -14.80 -10.11 -22.99
CA THR A 828 -16.06 -10.11 -22.21
C THR A 828 -15.81 -10.04 -20.71
N ILE A 829 -14.96 -10.92 -20.20
CA ILE A 829 -14.69 -11.13 -18.78
C ILE A 829 -13.18 -11.32 -18.64
N ASN A 830 -12.59 -10.70 -17.62
CA ASN A 830 -11.21 -10.92 -17.21
C ASN A 830 -11.11 -11.86 -16.02
N GLU A 831 -10.18 -12.81 -16.07
CA GLU A 831 -9.79 -13.71 -14.97
C GLU A 831 -10.99 -14.25 -14.20
N PRO A 832 -11.92 -14.96 -14.87
CA PRO A 832 -13.14 -15.43 -14.25
C PRO A 832 -12.84 -16.39 -13.09
N LEU A 833 -11.78 -17.18 -13.18
CA LEU A 833 -11.30 -18.06 -12.11
C LEU A 833 -11.06 -17.29 -10.81
N GLN A 834 -10.36 -16.16 -10.89
CA GLN A 834 -10.04 -15.33 -9.74
C GLN A 834 -11.32 -14.83 -9.06
N THR A 835 -12.35 -14.42 -9.81
CA THR A 835 -13.63 -14.01 -9.21
C THR A 835 -14.41 -15.17 -8.62
N SER A 836 -14.39 -16.36 -9.24
CA SER A 836 -15.07 -17.53 -8.72
C SER A 836 -14.43 -18.04 -7.43
N ILE A 837 -13.12 -18.27 -7.43
CA ILE A 837 -12.40 -18.83 -6.28
C ILE A 837 -12.21 -17.78 -5.18
N ASN A 838 -11.65 -16.61 -5.50
CA ASN A 838 -11.36 -15.62 -4.45
C ASN A 838 -12.58 -14.83 -3.99
N GLY A 839 -13.62 -14.72 -4.83
CA GLY A 839 -14.88 -14.05 -4.49
C GLY A 839 -15.90 -14.94 -3.76
N TYR A 840 -15.97 -16.24 -4.10
CA TYR A 840 -17.00 -17.16 -3.59
C TYR A 840 -16.50 -18.39 -2.81
N GLU A 841 -15.20 -18.75 -2.86
CA GLU A 841 -14.64 -19.83 -2.04
C GLU A 841 -13.76 -19.34 -0.88
N THR A 842 -12.73 -18.54 -1.16
CA THR A 842 -11.79 -18.08 -0.12
C THR A 842 -12.20 -16.76 0.53
N GLY A 843 -13.10 -16.00 -0.10
CA GLY A 843 -13.66 -14.75 0.40
C GLY A 843 -12.69 -13.56 0.47
N ILE A 844 -11.49 -13.67 -0.10
CA ILE A 844 -10.47 -12.61 -0.05
C ILE A 844 -10.73 -11.48 -1.06
N PHE A 845 -11.55 -11.71 -2.10
CA PHE A 845 -12.02 -10.70 -3.06
C PHE A 845 -13.53 -10.46 -2.89
N ALA A 846 -14.03 -9.35 -3.43
CA ALA A 846 -15.47 -9.09 -3.49
C ALA A 846 -16.22 -10.21 -4.25
N PRO A 847 -17.43 -10.65 -3.82
CA PRO A 847 -18.25 -10.11 -2.72
C PRO A 847 -17.85 -10.60 -1.31
N GLY A 848 -16.80 -11.40 -1.17
CA GLY A 848 -16.25 -11.86 0.11
C GLY A 848 -17.05 -12.99 0.73
N ARG A 849 -17.35 -14.03 -0.07
CA ARG A 849 -18.13 -15.20 0.35
C ARG A 849 -17.21 -16.43 0.44
N CYS A 850 -17.52 -17.32 1.38
CA CYS A 850 -16.72 -18.52 1.63
C CYS A 850 -17.60 -19.78 1.52
N SER A 851 -17.60 -20.45 0.37
CA SER A 851 -18.39 -21.64 0.09
C SER A 851 -17.70 -22.59 -0.88
N SER A 852 -17.79 -23.90 -0.64
CA SER A 852 -17.16 -24.94 -1.47
C SER A 852 -18.04 -25.45 -2.62
N THR A 853 -19.11 -24.71 -2.96
CA THR A 853 -20.06 -25.01 -4.06
C THR A 853 -20.40 -23.77 -4.91
N GLU A 854 -20.57 -22.61 -4.29
CA GLU A 854 -20.79 -21.32 -4.98
C GLU A 854 -19.79 -20.96 -6.10
N PRO A 855 -18.46 -21.18 -6.00
CA PRO A 855 -17.52 -20.92 -7.11
C PRO A 855 -17.92 -21.60 -8.43
N TYR A 856 -18.44 -22.83 -8.39
CA TYR A 856 -18.82 -23.58 -9.59
C TYR A 856 -20.10 -23.03 -10.23
N LEU A 857 -21.02 -22.51 -9.43
CA LEU A 857 -22.23 -21.84 -9.91
C LEU A 857 -21.91 -20.45 -10.51
N ALA A 858 -21.04 -19.67 -9.86
CA ALA A 858 -20.56 -18.40 -10.36
C ALA A 858 -19.85 -18.55 -11.72
N ALA A 859 -18.90 -19.48 -11.83
CA ALA A 859 -18.20 -19.78 -13.08
C ALA A 859 -19.15 -20.22 -14.20
N HIS A 860 -20.15 -21.04 -13.90
CA HIS A 860 -21.14 -21.50 -14.86
C HIS A 860 -21.93 -20.33 -15.47
N HIS A 861 -22.44 -19.42 -14.63
CA HIS A 861 -23.15 -18.23 -15.13
C HIS A 861 -22.22 -17.23 -15.84
N GLN A 862 -20.95 -17.14 -15.48
CA GLN A 862 -19.95 -16.33 -16.21
C GLN A 862 -19.71 -16.86 -17.63
N ILE A 863 -19.63 -18.18 -17.82
CA ILE A 863 -19.47 -18.80 -19.15
C ILE A 863 -20.70 -18.54 -20.01
N LEU A 864 -21.91 -18.66 -19.44
CA LEU A 864 -23.17 -18.32 -20.12
C LEU A 864 -23.25 -16.82 -20.47
N ALA A 865 -22.79 -15.94 -19.57
CA ALA A 865 -22.73 -14.49 -19.80
C ALA A 865 -21.77 -14.12 -20.95
N HIS A 866 -20.57 -14.72 -20.97
CA HIS A 866 -19.62 -14.59 -22.08
C HIS A 866 -20.25 -15.02 -23.42
N ALA A 867 -20.81 -16.24 -23.48
CA ALA A 867 -21.40 -16.78 -24.70
C ALA A 867 -22.61 -15.95 -25.18
N THR A 868 -23.42 -15.43 -24.25
CA THR A 868 -24.52 -14.50 -24.53
C THR A 868 -24.02 -13.20 -25.17
N ALA A 869 -22.99 -12.57 -24.58
CA ALA A 869 -22.41 -11.33 -25.13
C ALA A 869 -21.80 -11.55 -26.53
N VAL A 870 -21.13 -12.68 -26.75
CA VAL A 870 -20.57 -13.04 -28.07
C VAL A 870 -21.66 -13.28 -29.11
N SER A 871 -22.74 -13.95 -28.74
CA SER A 871 -23.90 -14.17 -29.60
C SER A 871 -24.57 -12.85 -30.01
N ILE A 872 -24.73 -11.91 -29.06
CA ILE A 872 -25.21 -10.56 -29.32
C ILE A 872 -24.26 -9.81 -30.28
N TYR A 873 -22.95 -9.85 -30.04
CA TYR A 873 -21.96 -9.20 -30.90
C TYR A 873 -22.03 -9.73 -32.34
N ARG A 874 -22.01 -11.06 -32.50
CA ARG A 874 -22.02 -11.74 -33.80
C ARG A 874 -23.31 -11.51 -34.58
N SER A 875 -24.46 -11.54 -33.92
CA SER A 875 -25.77 -11.39 -34.57
C SER A 875 -26.15 -9.96 -34.93
N LYS A 876 -25.76 -8.96 -34.11
CA LYS A 876 -26.18 -7.56 -34.31
C LYS A 876 -25.11 -6.63 -34.90
N TYR A 877 -23.83 -6.87 -34.56
CA TYR A 877 -22.79 -5.84 -34.71
C TYR A 877 -21.61 -6.27 -35.61
N LYS A 878 -21.19 -7.53 -35.57
CA LYS A 878 -19.97 -8.05 -36.24
C LYS A 878 -19.87 -7.66 -37.71
N GLU A 879 -20.95 -7.80 -38.48
CA GLU A 879 -21.00 -7.45 -39.92
C GLU A 879 -20.77 -5.95 -40.16
N LYS A 880 -21.32 -5.08 -39.32
CA LYS A 880 -21.25 -3.61 -39.47
C LYS A 880 -19.99 -3.00 -38.87
N GLN A 881 -19.50 -3.58 -37.77
CA GLN A 881 -18.42 -3.02 -36.96
C GLN A 881 -17.05 -3.66 -37.24
N GLY A 882 -17.01 -4.92 -37.70
CA GLY A 882 -15.79 -5.61 -38.09
C GLY A 882 -14.81 -5.98 -36.96
N GLY A 883 -15.18 -5.78 -35.69
CA GLY A 883 -14.32 -6.09 -34.55
C GLY A 883 -14.24 -7.59 -34.22
N GLN A 884 -13.37 -7.93 -33.27
CA GLN A 884 -13.18 -9.27 -32.72
C GLN A 884 -13.61 -9.31 -31.24
N ILE A 885 -14.09 -10.46 -30.77
CA ILE A 885 -14.49 -10.67 -29.38
C ILE A 885 -13.88 -11.96 -28.78
N GLY A 886 -13.46 -11.92 -27.53
CA GLY A 886 -12.78 -13.02 -26.85
C GLY A 886 -12.98 -13.02 -25.32
N LEU A 887 -12.31 -13.96 -24.66
CA LEU A 887 -12.27 -14.12 -23.21
C LEU A 887 -10.84 -13.86 -22.70
N GLY A 888 -10.69 -13.22 -21.53
CA GLY A 888 -9.41 -13.04 -20.86
C GLY A 888 -9.30 -14.04 -19.71
N VAL A 889 -8.33 -14.96 -19.78
CA VAL A 889 -8.11 -16.02 -18.79
C VAL A 889 -6.71 -15.95 -18.20
N ASP A 890 -6.61 -16.14 -16.90
CA ASP A 890 -5.36 -16.38 -16.20
C ASP A 890 -4.83 -17.80 -16.44
N CYS A 891 -3.51 -17.92 -16.51
CA CYS A 891 -2.84 -19.21 -16.68
C CYS A 891 -1.55 -19.25 -15.86
N GLU A 892 -1.63 -19.80 -14.64
CA GLU A 892 -0.43 -20.27 -13.94
C GLU A 892 0.09 -21.53 -14.63
N TRP A 893 1.35 -21.50 -15.11
CA TRP A 893 1.92 -22.65 -15.80
C TRP A 893 2.25 -23.78 -14.82
N ALA A 894 1.68 -24.96 -15.05
CA ALA A 894 1.93 -26.17 -14.28
C ALA A 894 3.04 -27.02 -14.92
N GLU A 895 4.20 -27.03 -14.29
CA GLU A 895 5.29 -27.94 -14.63
C GLU A 895 5.22 -29.19 -13.72
N PRO A 896 5.29 -30.43 -14.22
CA PRO A 896 5.30 -31.61 -13.36
C PRO A 896 6.53 -31.63 -12.45
N LYS A 897 6.33 -31.89 -11.15
CA LYS A 897 7.39 -31.89 -10.13
C LYS A 897 8.49 -32.92 -10.38
N SER A 898 8.17 -34.03 -11.06
CA SER A 898 9.12 -35.08 -11.43
C SER A 898 8.70 -35.78 -12.73
N ASN A 899 9.52 -36.72 -13.20
CA ASN A 899 9.21 -37.53 -14.37
C ASN A 899 8.11 -38.60 -14.15
N LYS A 900 7.60 -38.74 -12.92
CA LYS A 900 6.51 -39.66 -12.56
C LYS A 900 5.26 -39.40 -13.42
N VAL A 901 4.53 -40.48 -13.72
CA VAL A 901 3.30 -40.40 -14.54
C VAL A 901 2.21 -39.67 -13.75
N GLU A 902 2.17 -39.90 -12.45
CA GLU A 902 1.29 -39.29 -11.47
C GLU A 902 1.42 -37.77 -11.45
N ASP A 903 2.66 -37.24 -11.41
CA ASP A 903 2.95 -35.80 -11.41
C ASP A 903 2.60 -35.15 -12.77
N LYS A 904 2.80 -35.86 -13.89
CA LYS A 904 2.39 -35.39 -15.22
C LYS A 904 0.88 -35.31 -15.37
N ILE A 905 0.14 -36.30 -14.83
CA ILE A 905 -1.32 -36.28 -14.77
C ILE A 905 -1.79 -35.16 -13.82
N ALA A 906 -1.11 -34.95 -12.68
CA ALA A 906 -1.42 -33.87 -11.75
C ALA A 906 -1.22 -32.47 -12.37
N ALA A 907 -0.12 -32.23 -13.08
CA ALA A 907 0.10 -30.99 -13.82
C ALA A 907 -0.97 -30.77 -14.90
N THR A 908 -1.37 -31.84 -15.61
CA THR A 908 -2.47 -31.78 -16.59
C THR A 908 -3.80 -31.45 -15.93
N ARG A 909 -4.13 -32.05 -14.77
CA ARG A 909 -5.32 -31.69 -13.97
C ARG A 909 -5.31 -30.23 -13.54
N HIS A 910 -4.17 -29.71 -13.08
CA HIS A 910 -4.04 -28.30 -12.69
C HIS A 910 -4.36 -27.38 -13.87
N LEU A 911 -3.86 -27.68 -15.07
CA LEU A 911 -4.22 -26.93 -16.28
C LEU A 911 -5.70 -27.09 -16.65
N ASP A 912 -6.28 -28.28 -16.53
CA ASP A 912 -7.72 -28.48 -16.78
C ASP A 912 -8.59 -27.70 -15.79
N PHE A 913 -8.24 -27.64 -14.50
CA PHE A 913 -8.98 -26.86 -13.50
C PHE A 913 -8.77 -25.35 -13.60
N ASN A 914 -7.57 -24.88 -13.96
CA ASN A 914 -7.27 -23.45 -14.00
C ASN A 914 -7.65 -22.82 -15.36
N LEU A 915 -7.24 -23.44 -16.46
CA LEU A 915 -7.43 -22.95 -17.82
C LEU A 915 -8.55 -23.69 -18.56
N GLY A 916 -8.59 -25.01 -18.44
CA GLY A 916 -9.57 -25.87 -19.09
C GLY A 916 -11.00 -25.61 -18.64
N TRP A 917 -11.22 -25.22 -17.38
CA TRP A 917 -12.54 -24.92 -16.81
C TRP A 917 -13.33 -23.91 -17.64
N TYR A 918 -12.63 -22.91 -18.20
CA TYR A 918 -13.22 -21.89 -19.07
C TYR A 918 -12.99 -22.18 -20.56
N LEU A 919 -11.87 -22.78 -20.97
CA LEU A 919 -11.60 -23.05 -22.39
C LEU A 919 -12.28 -24.32 -22.94
N HIS A 920 -12.38 -25.43 -22.19
CA HIS A 920 -13.07 -26.64 -22.68
C HIS A 920 -14.52 -26.37 -23.11
N PRO A 921 -15.34 -25.61 -22.35
CA PRO A 921 -16.69 -25.24 -22.80
C PRO A 921 -16.69 -24.51 -24.15
N LEU A 922 -15.76 -23.57 -24.37
CA LEU A 922 -15.63 -22.82 -25.62
C LEU A 922 -15.27 -23.73 -26.82
N TYR A 923 -14.39 -24.71 -26.64
CA TYR A 923 -13.87 -25.54 -27.74
C TYR A 923 -14.67 -26.82 -27.99
N TYR A 924 -15.05 -27.51 -26.91
CA TYR A 924 -15.69 -28.83 -26.96
C TYR A 924 -17.16 -28.78 -26.59
N GLY A 925 -17.64 -27.69 -25.95
CA GLY A 925 -19.03 -27.51 -25.56
C GLY A 925 -19.41 -28.17 -24.24
N ASP A 926 -18.45 -28.52 -23.39
CA ASP A 926 -18.68 -29.00 -22.01
C ASP A 926 -17.41 -28.80 -21.18
N TYR A 927 -17.49 -28.98 -19.86
CA TYR A 927 -16.33 -28.91 -18.96
C TYR A 927 -15.31 -30.03 -19.19
N PRO A 928 -14.05 -29.87 -18.72
CA PRO A 928 -13.05 -30.94 -18.76
C PRO A 928 -13.58 -32.21 -18.08
N GLU A 929 -13.28 -33.38 -18.66
CA GLU A 929 -13.79 -34.67 -18.19
C GLU A 929 -13.45 -34.91 -16.72
N VAL A 930 -12.18 -34.67 -16.34
CA VAL A 930 -11.69 -34.83 -14.97
C VAL A 930 -12.39 -33.91 -13.96
N MET A 931 -12.85 -32.72 -14.37
CA MET A 931 -13.65 -31.85 -13.49
C MET A 931 -15.04 -32.42 -13.28
N ARG A 932 -15.70 -32.91 -14.34
CA ARG A 932 -17.05 -33.50 -14.26
C ARG A 932 -17.06 -34.76 -13.39
N GLU A 933 -16.02 -35.59 -13.50
CA GLU A 933 -15.85 -36.78 -12.67
C GLU A 933 -15.56 -36.44 -11.20
N THR A 934 -14.64 -35.51 -10.94
CA THR A 934 -14.16 -35.22 -9.58
C THR A 934 -15.14 -34.37 -8.77
N LEU A 935 -15.83 -33.43 -9.41
CA LEU A 935 -16.78 -32.52 -8.73
C LEU A 935 -18.22 -33.05 -8.72
N ALA A 936 -18.56 -33.96 -9.64
CA ALA A 936 -19.88 -34.58 -9.78
C ALA A 936 -21.05 -33.58 -9.65
N GLU A 937 -21.82 -33.64 -8.56
CA GLU A 937 -23.00 -32.79 -8.32
C GLU A 937 -22.65 -31.34 -7.98
N LYS A 938 -21.41 -31.03 -7.57
CA LYS A 938 -20.97 -29.66 -7.31
C LYS A 938 -20.82 -28.83 -8.59
N LEU A 939 -20.58 -29.46 -9.74
CA LEU A 939 -20.39 -28.80 -11.02
C LEU A 939 -21.71 -28.77 -11.81
N PRO A 940 -22.30 -27.59 -12.09
CA PRO A 940 -23.55 -27.52 -12.85
C PRO A 940 -23.37 -28.04 -14.28
N LYS A 941 -24.44 -28.61 -14.86
CA LYS A 941 -24.42 -29.22 -16.21
C LYS A 941 -25.08 -28.29 -17.22
N PHE A 942 -24.43 -28.06 -18.36
CA PHE A 942 -25.01 -27.30 -19.46
C PHE A 942 -26.13 -28.08 -20.16
N THR A 943 -27.22 -27.40 -20.53
CA THR A 943 -28.23 -27.94 -21.46
C THR A 943 -27.71 -27.95 -22.90
N GLU A 944 -28.30 -28.72 -23.81
CA GLU A 944 -27.82 -28.77 -25.20
C GLU A 944 -27.93 -27.41 -25.93
N GLU A 945 -28.90 -26.57 -25.54
CA GLU A 945 -29.04 -25.19 -26.01
C GLU A 945 -27.88 -24.31 -25.53
N GLU A 946 -27.48 -24.46 -24.26
CA GLU A 946 -26.34 -23.76 -23.68
C GLU A 946 -25.03 -24.21 -24.32
N LYS A 947 -24.81 -25.51 -24.50
CA LYS A 947 -23.65 -26.06 -25.21
C LYS A 947 -23.55 -25.52 -26.64
N ALA A 948 -24.68 -25.40 -27.33
CA ALA A 948 -24.74 -24.82 -28.67
C ALA A 948 -24.44 -23.31 -28.69
N LEU A 949 -24.81 -22.57 -27.65
CA LEU A 949 -24.49 -21.14 -27.47
C LEU A 949 -23.00 -20.92 -27.14
N ILE A 950 -22.41 -21.78 -26.30
CA ILE A 950 -21.03 -21.63 -25.81
C ILE A 950 -20.00 -22.12 -26.85
N ARG A 951 -20.28 -23.17 -27.62
CA ARG A 951 -19.30 -23.75 -28.55
C ARG A 951 -18.88 -22.75 -29.62
N ASN A 952 -17.57 -22.59 -29.80
CA ASN A 952 -16.89 -21.62 -30.68
C ASN A 952 -17.19 -20.15 -30.37
N SER A 953 -17.56 -19.78 -29.13
CA SER A 953 -17.87 -18.39 -28.73
C SER A 953 -16.65 -17.46 -28.57
N TYR A 954 -15.62 -17.61 -29.39
CA TYR A 954 -14.43 -16.74 -29.39
C TYR A 954 -13.96 -16.43 -30.83
N ASP A 955 -13.35 -15.25 -31.00
CA ASP A 955 -12.56 -14.89 -32.19
C ASP A 955 -11.04 -14.85 -31.86
N PHE A 956 -10.69 -14.64 -30.59
CA PHE A 956 -9.32 -14.69 -30.03
C PHE A 956 -9.37 -15.08 -28.54
N LEU A 957 -8.22 -15.41 -27.94
CA LEU A 957 -8.07 -15.55 -26.49
C LEU A 957 -7.08 -14.51 -25.93
N GLY A 958 -7.44 -13.88 -24.81
CA GLY A 958 -6.54 -13.09 -23.97
C GLY A 958 -5.95 -13.98 -22.88
N ILE A 959 -4.63 -14.02 -22.78
CA ILE A 959 -3.90 -14.80 -21.77
C ILE A 959 -3.23 -13.84 -20.79
N ASN A 960 -3.58 -13.97 -19.52
CA ASN A 960 -2.92 -13.29 -18.42
C ASN A 960 -1.95 -14.27 -17.76
N GLN A 961 -0.66 -13.93 -17.73
CA GLN A 961 0.36 -14.85 -17.21
C GLN A 961 1.49 -14.07 -16.52
N TYR A 962 1.72 -14.44 -15.27
CA TYR A 962 2.66 -13.85 -14.32
C TYR A 962 3.70 -14.85 -13.77
N THR A 963 3.41 -16.15 -13.65
CA THR A 963 4.20 -17.11 -12.85
C THR A 963 4.01 -18.58 -13.28
N ALA A 964 4.88 -19.47 -12.79
CA ALA A 964 4.78 -20.92 -12.94
C ALA A 964 4.81 -21.63 -11.57
N ARG A 965 4.46 -22.92 -11.52
CA ARG A 965 4.57 -23.80 -10.35
C ARG A 965 5.00 -25.20 -10.73
N PHE A 966 5.67 -25.87 -9.79
CA PHE A 966 5.81 -27.32 -9.84
C PHE A 966 4.56 -27.97 -9.24
N ILE A 967 4.01 -28.96 -9.93
CA ILE A 967 2.81 -29.68 -9.51
C ILE A 967 3.17 -31.15 -9.28
N ALA A 968 2.96 -31.63 -8.05
CA ALA A 968 3.06 -33.04 -7.70
C ALA A 968 1.67 -33.65 -7.46
N HIS A 969 1.51 -34.95 -7.66
CA HIS A 969 0.32 -35.65 -7.21
C HIS A 969 0.36 -35.81 -5.68
N THR A 970 -0.76 -35.55 -5.01
CA THR A 970 -0.96 -35.90 -3.59
C THR A 970 -2.32 -36.55 -3.36
N THR A 971 -2.36 -37.46 -2.39
CA THR A 971 -3.57 -37.97 -1.75
C THR A 971 -3.75 -37.43 -0.33
N GLU A 972 -2.71 -36.78 0.22
CA GLU A 972 -2.74 -36.09 1.50
C GLU A 972 -3.28 -34.68 1.28
N LEU A 973 -4.59 -34.53 1.50
CA LEU A 973 -5.31 -33.28 1.37
C LEU A 973 -5.88 -32.86 2.74
N PRO A 974 -5.97 -31.55 3.04
CA PRO A 974 -6.73 -31.07 4.18
C PRO A 974 -8.19 -31.56 4.11
N GLU A 975 -8.84 -31.80 5.26
CA GLU A 975 -10.25 -32.20 5.33
C GLU A 975 -11.21 -31.15 4.70
N ASN A 976 -10.72 -29.94 4.46
CA ASN A 976 -11.45 -28.92 3.71
C ASN A 976 -11.51 -29.29 2.22
N HIS A 977 -12.71 -29.65 1.75
CA HIS A 977 -13.04 -29.89 0.34
C HIS A 977 -13.09 -28.60 -0.52
N ASP A 978 -12.02 -27.82 -0.51
CA ASP A 978 -11.81 -26.62 -1.34
C ASP A 978 -11.33 -26.95 -2.78
N PHE A 979 -11.21 -25.94 -3.64
CA PHE A 979 -10.79 -26.06 -5.03
C PHE A 979 -9.39 -26.67 -5.21
N ARG A 980 -8.49 -26.51 -4.24
CA ARG A 980 -7.14 -27.12 -4.29
C ARG A 980 -7.21 -28.59 -3.92
N SER A 981 -7.96 -28.94 -2.86
CA SER A 981 -8.26 -30.31 -2.51
C SER A 981 -8.97 -31.06 -3.65
N ALA A 982 -9.90 -30.42 -4.35
CA ALA A 982 -10.59 -31.00 -5.51
C ALA A 982 -9.66 -31.36 -6.68
N GLN A 983 -8.43 -30.82 -6.73
CA GLN A 983 -7.46 -31.14 -7.79
C GLN A 983 -6.56 -32.34 -7.45
N GLY A 984 -6.41 -32.72 -6.18
CA GLY A 984 -5.49 -33.81 -5.77
C GLY A 984 -4.03 -33.53 -6.16
N VAL A 985 -3.59 -32.28 -5.94
CA VAL A 985 -2.26 -31.77 -6.30
C VAL A 985 -1.59 -31.03 -5.15
N ALA A 986 -0.27 -31.13 -5.07
CA ALA A 986 0.57 -30.27 -4.24
C ALA A 986 1.26 -29.23 -5.13
N ILE A 987 1.06 -27.95 -4.79
CA ILE A 987 1.70 -26.81 -5.46
C ILE A 987 3.05 -26.55 -4.76
N ILE A 988 4.13 -26.58 -5.54
CA ILE A 988 5.50 -26.49 -5.06
C ILE A 988 6.19 -25.31 -5.73
N GLU A 989 6.85 -24.48 -4.92
CA GLU A 989 7.49 -23.23 -5.34
C GLU A 989 9.02 -23.34 -5.41
N GLU A 990 9.57 -24.52 -5.12
CA GLU A 990 11.01 -24.78 -4.96
C GLU A 990 11.47 -26.04 -5.74
N TRP A 991 12.74 -26.06 -6.10
CA TRP A 991 13.48 -27.23 -6.57
C TRP A 991 13.82 -28.15 -5.38
N ASP A 992 14.16 -29.42 -5.61
CA ASP A 992 14.52 -30.37 -4.52
C ASP A 992 15.74 -29.94 -3.68
N GLY A 993 16.54 -28.97 -4.16
CA GLY A 993 17.61 -28.33 -3.39
C GLY A 993 17.17 -27.16 -2.48
N GLY A 994 15.87 -26.87 -2.38
CA GLY A 994 15.32 -25.73 -1.62
C GLY A 994 15.53 -24.36 -2.30
N GLU A 995 15.96 -24.33 -3.56
CA GLU A 995 16.01 -23.09 -4.33
C GLU A 995 14.62 -22.74 -4.87
N PRO A 996 14.18 -21.46 -4.90
CA PRO A 996 12.95 -21.08 -5.56
C PRO A 996 12.90 -21.39 -7.07
N ILE A 997 11.69 -21.63 -7.59
CA ILE A 997 11.37 -21.92 -9.00
C ILE A 997 11.83 -20.79 -9.94
N GLY A 998 11.75 -19.54 -9.48
CA GLY A 998 12.21 -18.33 -10.18
C GLY A 998 12.59 -17.23 -9.19
N GLU A 999 13.01 -16.06 -9.69
CA GLU A 999 13.23 -14.90 -8.81
C GLU A 999 11.88 -14.42 -8.24
N ARG A 1000 11.75 -14.35 -6.92
CA ARG A 1000 10.50 -13.92 -6.26
C ARG A 1000 10.37 -12.40 -6.37
N ALA A 1001 9.24 -11.93 -6.89
CA ALA A 1001 8.92 -10.50 -6.92
C ALA A 1001 8.46 -9.99 -5.55
N ALA A 1002 8.02 -8.73 -5.48
CA ALA A 1002 7.58 -8.12 -4.23
C ALA A 1002 6.21 -8.60 -3.74
N SER A 1003 5.44 -9.28 -4.60
CA SER A 1003 4.24 -10.02 -4.21
C SER A 1003 4.62 -11.45 -3.89
N GLU A 1004 4.20 -11.94 -2.73
CA GLU A 1004 4.63 -13.25 -2.19
C GLU A 1004 4.33 -14.44 -3.12
N TRP A 1005 3.32 -14.34 -3.97
CA TRP A 1005 2.89 -15.41 -4.89
C TRP A 1005 3.61 -15.39 -6.26
N LEU A 1006 4.36 -14.34 -6.61
CA LEU A 1006 4.83 -14.14 -7.98
C LEU A 1006 6.31 -14.51 -8.12
N TYR A 1007 6.60 -15.53 -8.94
CA TYR A 1007 7.95 -15.96 -9.30
C TYR A 1007 8.20 -15.71 -10.80
N VAL A 1008 9.34 -15.09 -11.12
CA VAL A 1008 9.73 -14.74 -12.49
C VAL A 1008 10.18 -16.00 -13.23
N CYS A 1009 9.26 -16.61 -13.97
CA CYS A 1009 9.45 -17.85 -14.74
C CYS A 1009 9.12 -17.66 -16.24
N PRO A 1010 9.98 -17.00 -17.04
CA PRO A 1010 9.68 -16.67 -18.45
C PRO A 1010 9.44 -17.90 -19.34
N TRP A 1011 10.08 -19.02 -19.01
CA TRP A 1011 9.85 -20.32 -19.66
C TRP A 1011 8.40 -20.81 -19.50
N GLY A 1012 7.73 -20.49 -18.39
CA GLY A 1012 6.32 -20.82 -18.15
C GLY A 1012 5.35 -20.09 -19.08
N LEU A 1013 5.65 -18.84 -19.46
CA LEU A 1013 4.88 -18.13 -20.49
C LEU A 1013 5.01 -18.82 -21.86
N ARG A 1014 6.24 -19.18 -22.26
CA ARG A 1014 6.48 -19.92 -23.50
C ARG A 1014 5.71 -21.25 -23.51
N ASN A 1015 5.82 -22.03 -22.42
CA ASN A 1015 5.20 -23.35 -22.33
C ASN A 1015 3.66 -23.23 -22.31
N ALA A 1016 3.08 -22.24 -21.63
CA ALA A 1016 1.64 -21.95 -21.67
C ALA A 1016 1.14 -21.62 -23.08
N LEU A 1017 1.83 -20.71 -23.81
CA LEU A 1017 1.46 -20.36 -25.19
C LEU A 1017 1.57 -21.56 -26.14
N VAL A 1018 2.63 -22.37 -26.01
CA VAL A 1018 2.80 -23.61 -26.79
C VAL A 1018 1.69 -24.62 -26.47
N TYR A 1019 1.39 -24.87 -25.19
CA TYR A 1019 0.32 -25.75 -24.77
C TYR A 1019 -1.03 -25.32 -25.34
N ILE A 1020 -1.38 -24.02 -25.24
CA ILE A 1020 -2.62 -23.49 -25.79
C ILE A 1020 -2.67 -23.67 -27.31
N SER A 1021 -1.56 -23.39 -28.01
CA SER A 1021 -1.50 -23.54 -29.47
C SER A 1021 -1.73 -24.99 -29.91
N GLN A 1022 -1.23 -25.97 -29.16
CA GLN A 1022 -1.36 -27.40 -29.47
C GLN A 1022 -2.72 -27.96 -29.04
N ARG A 1023 -3.20 -27.61 -27.84
CA ARG A 1023 -4.42 -28.15 -27.24
C ARG A 1023 -5.68 -27.58 -27.89
N TYR A 1024 -5.67 -26.29 -28.22
CA TYR A 1024 -6.84 -25.53 -28.63
C TYR A 1024 -6.76 -25.04 -30.10
N ASN A 1025 -6.10 -25.81 -30.98
CA ASN A 1025 -6.08 -25.56 -32.43
C ASN A 1025 -5.55 -24.16 -32.84
N ASN A 1026 -4.50 -23.70 -32.16
CA ASN A 1026 -3.73 -22.48 -32.47
C ASN A 1026 -4.58 -21.23 -32.78
N PRO A 1027 -5.37 -20.74 -31.79
CA PRO A 1027 -6.20 -19.56 -31.97
C PRO A 1027 -5.34 -18.29 -31.98
N PRO A 1028 -5.88 -17.13 -32.42
CA PRO A 1028 -5.24 -15.84 -32.17
C PRO A 1028 -5.08 -15.60 -30.66
N LEU A 1029 -3.85 -15.40 -30.21
CA LEU A 1029 -3.50 -15.16 -28.81
C LEU A 1029 -2.99 -13.73 -28.61
N TYR A 1030 -3.47 -13.08 -27.56
CA TYR A 1030 -2.92 -11.83 -27.04
C TYR A 1030 -2.48 -12.07 -25.60
N VAL A 1031 -1.25 -11.68 -25.24
CA VAL A 1031 -0.85 -11.61 -23.82
C VAL A 1031 -1.48 -10.35 -23.26
N THR A 1032 -2.61 -10.49 -22.56
CA THR A 1032 -3.46 -9.37 -22.14
C THR A 1032 -3.04 -8.77 -20.80
N GLU A 1033 -2.31 -9.52 -19.98
CA GLU A 1033 -1.55 -9.07 -18.82
C GLU A 1033 -0.25 -9.88 -18.67
N ASN A 1034 0.85 -9.18 -18.39
CA ASN A 1034 2.11 -9.73 -17.91
C ASN A 1034 2.85 -8.60 -17.19
N GLY A 1035 3.52 -8.90 -16.09
CA GLY A 1035 4.27 -7.89 -15.32
C GLY A 1035 4.80 -8.41 -13.99
N ILE A 1036 5.37 -7.51 -13.20
CA ILE A 1036 5.84 -7.78 -11.84
C ILE A 1036 5.42 -6.65 -10.90
N HIS A 1037 5.10 -6.99 -9.67
CA HIS A 1037 5.00 -6.01 -8.59
C HIS A 1037 6.40 -5.76 -8.00
N LEU A 1038 6.72 -4.49 -7.76
CA LEU A 1038 7.99 -4.05 -7.18
C LEU A 1038 7.74 -3.37 -5.83
N HIS A 1039 8.53 -3.73 -4.81
CA HIS A 1039 8.51 -3.00 -3.55
C HIS A 1039 8.90 -1.55 -3.85
N VAL A 1040 8.03 -0.60 -3.52
CA VAL A 1040 8.17 0.81 -3.88
C VAL A 1040 9.37 1.44 -3.17
N ASN A 1041 10.56 1.25 -3.72
CA ASN A 1041 11.73 2.06 -3.47
C ASN A 1041 11.88 3.00 -4.68
N PRO A 1042 11.57 4.30 -4.57
CA PRO A 1042 11.58 5.22 -5.72
C PRO A 1042 12.89 5.21 -6.52
N TYR A 1043 14.01 4.84 -5.89
CA TYR A 1043 15.31 4.62 -6.54
C TYR A 1043 15.28 3.55 -7.66
N TYR A 1044 14.58 2.43 -7.47
CA TYR A 1044 14.52 1.36 -8.48
C TYR A 1044 13.65 1.75 -9.67
N MET A 1045 12.55 2.46 -9.42
CA MET A 1045 11.67 2.99 -10.47
C MET A 1045 12.42 4.01 -11.36
N MET A 1046 13.19 4.93 -10.76
CA MET A 1046 14.07 5.83 -11.53
C MET A 1046 15.16 5.08 -12.32
N MET A 1047 15.67 3.95 -11.83
CA MET A 1047 16.66 3.15 -12.54
C MET A 1047 16.07 2.35 -13.71
N MET A 1048 14.85 1.81 -13.60
CA MET A 1048 14.16 1.16 -14.71
C MET A 1048 13.69 2.17 -15.76
N ILE A 1049 13.13 3.31 -15.35
CA ILE A 1049 12.74 4.38 -16.29
C ILE A 1049 13.97 4.91 -17.04
N ARG A 1050 15.14 5.00 -16.41
CA ARG A 1050 16.45 5.31 -17.08
C ARG A 1050 17.06 4.19 -17.93
N LYS A 1051 16.45 3.01 -17.96
CA LYS A 1051 16.82 1.90 -18.87
C LYS A 1051 15.82 1.72 -20.01
N ILE A 1052 14.59 2.22 -19.84
CA ILE A 1052 13.51 2.20 -20.85
C ILE A 1052 13.55 3.48 -21.70
N LEU A 1053 13.96 4.63 -21.12
CA LEU A 1053 14.31 5.88 -21.80
C LEU A 1053 15.81 5.95 -22.14
#